data_AF-A0AAU9LC58-F1
#
_entry.id   AF-A0AAU9LC58-F1
#
_cell.length_a   1.000
_cell.length_b   1.000
_cell.length_c   1.000
_cell.angle_alpha   90.00
_cell.angle_beta   90.00
_cell.angle_gamma   90.00
#
_symmetry.space_group_name_H-M   'P 1'
#
loop_
_entity.id
_entity.type
_entity.pdbx_description
1 polymer ?
#
loop_
_entity_poly.entity_id
_entity_poly.type
_entity_poly.pdbx_seq_one_letter_code
_entity_poly.pdbx_strand_id
1 'polypeptide(L)'
;MANVTRRLSTCVDAGAIAMELRTFLPGLIHSKNKEAVLDEVVAFLTASEDRWTTVTKTLISDLSGDSSEHEILLQLLDRLLSWTMQEGLQKKNRIRRIVLQFFQHAIRRLGDARDTQRWLKWGDQVLAFVYQNAALLTNPKRLKTREQPQEDVGELRCCVVNIVTLLMQLRNQVEGGDDVTHDLKTSTFIWKNLAKLATAFGLTLVDKAAATVEDDHATTFSVDELILAVIASVERSAGQLLRVLDKKAVLDVGVLKFLKLYWRAFQRLVVAFSDMLECELENCVLVIVNVTASLLYAAQHGRVLDTPKTGQELRALVDQALEITTKLASNADGAINCQKRSNIRILLWHPAADMVRAVGQRQPSDIANLQVESSIRWSHLLVLTAFTTVGGDISMVESDSNRLYDDSDRAVEVTQLFSRYRECAVTDSHSRSIDVTELVMDLVLEYFLNFENVAEVQLTLIKQTLYPDWMQRTVCWEVWRELLCFCWDETLAVQALRMLVDVTQWDDGSCDKSFVLASGVMDEILQLIAFIFADMPTSLQDVCMDQATAGIDVIISEGPGHHFNLRVASQLHLLEKLAGVHFLHSYNGPMKDDWVAKYLPICFECCGTILDFLSSGVKATTAKRDGILGMIRVLDMCLLVFRGVFDDMEAQQDGIAELSIILVCMSTEALSQLAAHSKQTEGSQIIASGFQSQTNRTNRSVALEKVASRCIGRATETSLYLLSKLGLVLKSNKNNQCVQVMKDLLTIIDTAHYLEQNGALSDTLIITTRFVNATLFDLQVASDDTAVVWKLMLALFQKLFASARIASRQTTTLLLSEIFDALYKFIAHSNVVELPSVSLRTLLANEYQPFLQHVSIRKLVPEDVAKALDTAQSSMLQALKRSQISHYHAFRDRFPDEPAELYAECDQSGQNMSAAVTKRSADNSEALPQKRHKITHFVSLCREIESVLSSVGDNKTAASILSGKELEDATAVLQKLLAKTITLCP
;
A
#
# COMPACT_ATOMS: atom_id res chain seq x y z
N MET A 1 23.35 9.62 -74.77
CA MET A 1 24.64 9.49 -74.04
C MET A 1 25.60 10.54 -74.58
N ALA A 2 26.44 10.29 -75.60
CA ALA A 2 27.44 11.28 -76.11
C ALA A 2 26.92 12.68 -76.56
N ASN A 3 25.65 12.83 -76.92
CA ASN A 3 25.09 14.12 -77.35
C ASN A 3 24.81 15.09 -76.18
N VAL A 4 24.62 14.58 -74.96
CA VAL A 4 24.24 15.40 -73.77
C VAL A 4 25.46 16.07 -73.17
N THR A 5 26.49 15.27 -72.88
CA THR A 5 27.81 15.73 -72.44
C THR A 5 28.43 16.70 -73.46
N ARG A 6 28.25 16.46 -74.77
CA ARG A 6 28.69 17.39 -75.82
C ARG A 6 27.94 18.73 -75.75
N ARG A 7 26.61 18.74 -75.60
CA ARG A 7 25.81 19.97 -75.44
C ARG A 7 26.17 20.75 -74.17
N LEU A 8 26.35 20.05 -73.05
CA LEU A 8 26.77 20.67 -71.79
C LEU A 8 28.20 21.22 -71.86
N SER A 9 29.09 20.58 -72.62
CA SER A 9 30.47 21.07 -72.84
C SER A 9 30.55 22.32 -73.72
N THR A 10 29.51 22.61 -74.51
CA THR A 10 29.44 23.81 -75.37
C THR A 10 28.86 25.04 -74.65
N CYS A 11 28.36 24.88 -73.42
CA CYS A 11 27.85 26.00 -72.62
C CYS A 11 29.00 26.87 -72.10
N VAL A 12 28.84 28.20 -72.20
CA VAL A 12 29.89 29.19 -71.89
C VAL A 12 30.09 29.39 -70.39
N ASP A 13 29.02 29.23 -69.60
CA ASP A 13 29.05 29.40 -68.14
C ASP A 13 28.11 28.42 -67.42
N ALA A 14 28.17 28.43 -66.09
CA ALA A 14 27.35 27.56 -65.24
C ALA A 14 25.84 27.88 -65.32
N GLY A 15 25.45 29.11 -65.63
CA GLY A 15 24.04 29.48 -65.82
C GLY A 15 23.46 28.87 -67.09
N ALA A 16 24.23 28.89 -68.19
CA ALA A 16 23.90 28.23 -69.44
C ALA A 16 23.84 26.70 -69.29
N ILE A 17 24.75 26.11 -68.50
CA ILE A 17 24.71 24.67 -68.16
C ILE A 17 23.42 24.33 -67.40
N ALA A 18 23.02 25.14 -66.42
CA ALA A 18 21.79 24.92 -65.66
C ALA A 18 20.54 25.05 -66.55
N MET A 19 20.47 26.06 -67.43
CA MET A 19 19.36 26.21 -68.37
C MET A 19 19.28 25.05 -69.39
N GLU A 20 20.42 24.61 -69.90
CA GLU A 20 20.48 23.47 -70.83
C GLU A 20 20.02 22.17 -70.14
N LEU A 21 20.40 21.96 -68.87
CA LEU A 21 19.88 20.86 -68.06
C LEU A 21 18.36 20.98 -67.88
N ARG A 22 17.83 22.16 -67.58
CA ARG A 22 16.37 22.35 -67.44
C ARG A 22 15.59 22.00 -68.71
N THR A 23 16.11 22.36 -69.89
CA THR A 23 15.42 22.03 -71.16
C THR A 23 15.54 20.55 -71.53
N PHE A 24 16.61 19.89 -71.07
CA PHE A 24 16.89 18.50 -71.38
C PHE A 24 16.23 17.49 -70.43
N LEU A 25 16.14 17.80 -69.13
CA LEU A 25 15.66 16.88 -68.08
C LEU A 25 14.20 16.41 -68.28
N PRO A 26 13.23 17.22 -68.72
CA PRO A 26 11.86 16.75 -68.98
C PRO A 26 11.78 15.70 -70.10
N GLY A 27 12.67 15.78 -71.10
CA GLY A 27 12.75 14.81 -72.19
C GLY A 27 13.25 13.42 -71.78
N LEU A 28 13.78 13.27 -70.55
CA LEU A 28 14.31 12.01 -70.02
C LEU A 28 13.24 11.14 -69.33
N ILE A 29 12.03 11.66 -69.09
CA ILE A 29 10.95 10.99 -68.31
C ILE A 29 10.58 9.62 -68.88
N HIS A 30 10.66 9.45 -70.20
CA HIS A 30 10.29 8.21 -70.89
C HIS A 30 11.48 7.41 -71.45
N SER A 31 12.72 7.79 -71.09
CA SER A 31 13.93 7.13 -71.61
C SER A 31 14.31 5.88 -70.81
N LYS A 32 14.58 4.76 -71.51
CA LYS A 32 15.11 3.53 -70.89
C LYS A 32 16.53 3.68 -70.32
N ASN A 33 17.29 4.70 -70.75
CA ASN A 33 18.68 4.94 -70.32
C ASN A 33 18.81 6.11 -69.34
N LYS A 34 17.72 6.49 -68.65
CA LYS A 34 17.70 7.67 -67.75
C LYS A 34 18.80 7.67 -66.68
N GLU A 35 19.06 6.52 -66.06
CA GLU A 35 20.02 6.42 -64.96
C GLU A 35 21.47 6.60 -65.43
N ALA A 36 21.86 5.95 -66.53
CA ALA A 36 23.21 6.11 -67.08
C ALA A 36 23.48 7.56 -67.52
N VAL A 37 22.46 8.25 -68.07
CA VAL A 37 22.58 9.65 -68.47
C VAL A 37 22.70 10.57 -67.25
N LEU A 38 21.97 10.31 -66.17
CA LEU A 38 22.09 11.07 -64.93
C LEU A 38 23.48 10.90 -64.29
N ASP A 39 24.07 9.70 -64.29
CA ASP A 39 25.42 9.48 -63.76
C ASP A 39 26.49 10.19 -64.60
N GLU A 40 26.33 10.20 -65.92
CA GLU A 40 27.23 10.92 -66.83
C GLU A 40 27.15 12.44 -66.63
N VAL A 41 25.94 12.97 -66.38
CA VAL A 41 25.72 14.39 -66.03
C VAL A 41 26.33 14.72 -64.67
N VAL A 42 26.15 13.86 -63.66
CA VAL A 42 26.79 14.04 -62.34
C VAL A 42 28.30 14.08 -62.50
N ALA A 43 28.90 13.09 -63.18
CA ALA A 43 30.34 13.04 -63.44
C ALA A 43 30.85 14.30 -64.17
N PHE A 44 30.06 14.84 -65.12
CA PHE A 44 30.40 16.08 -65.83
C PHE A 44 30.33 17.34 -64.94
N LEU A 45 29.31 17.42 -64.08
CA LEU A 45 29.13 18.54 -63.16
C LEU A 45 30.21 18.52 -62.07
N THR A 46 30.53 17.36 -61.54
CA THR A 46 31.51 17.17 -60.46
C THR A 46 32.96 17.22 -60.94
N ALA A 47 33.21 17.23 -62.25
CA ALA A 47 34.56 17.39 -62.82
C ALA A 47 35.21 18.76 -62.52
N SER A 48 34.41 19.77 -62.12
CA SER A 48 34.90 21.08 -61.71
C SER A 48 34.07 21.61 -60.54
N GLU A 49 34.75 22.02 -59.46
CA GLU A 49 34.09 22.50 -58.25
C GLU A 49 33.29 23.80 -58.49
N ASP A 50 33.80 24.72 -59.31
CA ASP A 50 33.09 25.97 -59.65
C ASP A 50 31.82 25.68 -60.48
N ARG A 51 31.90 24.67 -61.36
CA ARG A 51 30.76 24.20 -62.16
C ARG A 51 29.72 23.53 -61.27
N TRP A 52 30.13 22.57 -60.46
CA TRP A 52 29.27 21.89 -59.51
C TRP A 52 28.60 22.88 -58.55
N THR A 53 29.38 23.77 -57.92
CA THR A 53 28.86 24.72 -56.93
C THR A 53 27.81 25.64 -57.52
N THR A 54 28.10 26.26 -58.67
CA THR A 54 27.22 27.26 -59.28
C THR A 54 25.99 26.60 -59.88
N VAL A 55 26.14 25.48 -60.60
CA VAL A 55 25.01 24.76 -61.18
C VAL A 55 24.09 24.20 -60.10
N THR A 56 24.64 23.57 -59.05
CA THR A 56 23.82 23.00 -57.96
C THR A 56 23.05 24.09 -57.22
N LYS A 57 23.66 25.24 -56.95
CA LYS A 57 22.97 26.41 -56.37
C LYS A 57 21.80 26.86 -57.24
N THR A 58 22.02 27.02 -58.54
CA THR A 58 20.97 27.42 -59.47
C THR A 58 19.84 26.39 -59.48
N LEU A 59 20.15 25.10 -59.60
CA LEU A 59 19.14 24.03 -59.60
C LEU A 59 18.32 23.95 -58.30
N ILE A 60 18.93 24.18 -57.13
CA ILE A 60 18.19 24.26 -55.85
C ILE A 60 17.27 25.48 -55.81
N SER A 61 17.73 26.61 -56.34
CA SER A 61 16.94 27.85 -56.41
C SER A 61 15.67 27.68 -57.24
N ASP A 62 15.75 26.85 -58.29
CA ASP A 62 14.67 26.61 -59.25
C ASP A 62 13.57 25.70 -58.72
N LEU A 63 13.83 24.95 -57.64
CA LEU A 63 12.85 24.08 -57.00
C LEU A 63 11.71 24.84 -56.30
N SER A 64 11.66 26.18 -56.38
CA SER A 64 10.67 27.01 -55.70
C SER A 64 9.27 27.02 -56.36
N GLY A 65 9.05 26.25 -57.43
CA GLY A 65 7.76 26.16 -58.15
C GLY A 65 6.95 24.88 -57.86
N ASP A 66 5.62 24.95 -58.06
CA ASP A 66 4.68 23.83 -58.00
C ASP A 66 4.47 23.26 -59.43
N SER A 67 5.28 22.29 -59.86
CA SER A 67 4.95 21.46 -61.03
C SER A 67 5.45 20.03 -60.89
N SER A 68 4.68 19.07 -61.41
CA SER A 68 4.98 17.63 -61.45
C SER A 68 6.15 17.27 -62.39
N GLU A 69 6.77 18.24 -63.06
CA GLU A 69 7.88 18.07 -64.01
C GLU A 69 9.27 17.94 -63.34
N HIS A 70 9.34 17.99 -62.01
CA HIS A 70 10.60 18.07 -61.25
C HIS A 70 11.21 16.72 -60.82
N GLU A 71 10.58 15.57 -61.07
CA GLU A 71 11.04 14.28 -60.53
C GLU A 71 12.46 13.88 -60.99
N ILE A 72 12.82 14.15 -62.25
CA ILE A 72 14.17 13.87 -62.77
C ILE A 72 15.19 14.87 -62.22
N LEU A 73 14.80 16.13 -62.05
CA LEU A 73 15.65 17.13 -61.41
C LEU A 73 15.96 16.73 -59.96
N LEU A 74 14.96 16.23 -59.22
CA LEU A 74 15.13 15.72 -57.86
C LEU A 74 16.07 14.50 -57.82
N GLN A 75 15.97 13.57 -58.79
CA GLN A 75 16.90 12.44 -58.90
C GLN A 75 18.34 12.86 -59.23
N LEU A 76 18.52 13.92 -60.04
CA LEU A 76 19.84 14.50 -60.29
C LEU A 76 20.42 15.11 -59.00
N LEU A 77 19.61 15.86 -58.26
CA LEU A 77 20.00 16.47 -56.98
C LEU A 77 20.27 15.42 -55.89
N ASP A 78 19.52 14.31 -55.83
CA ASP A 78 19.78 13.14 -54.97
C ASP A 78 21.21 12.60 -55.17
N ARG A 79 21.64 12.50 -56.44
CA ARG A 79 22.97 11.98 -56.80
C ARG A 79 24.07 13.00 -56.54
N LEU A 80 23.81 14.29 -56.79
CA LEU A 80 24.75 15.37 -56.46
C LEU A 80 24.96 15.49 -54.94
N LEU A 81 23.89 15.36 -54.14
CA LEU A 81 24.00 15.30 -52.68
C LEU A 81 24.72 14.02 -52.22
N SER A 82 24.50 12.88 -52.86
CA SER A 82 25.23 11.65 -52.52
C SER A 82 26.73 11.75 -52.85
N TRP A 83 27.08 12.44 -53.93
CA TRP A 83 28.47 12.71 -54.30
C TRP A 83 29.17 13.63 -53.30
N THR A 84 28.51 14.69 -52.81
CA THR A 84 29.11 15.58 -51.80
C THR A 84 29.39 14.88 -50.46
N MET A 85 28.70 13.77 -50.17
CA MET A 85 28.98 12.94 -48.99
C MET A 85 30.23 12.06 -49.15
N GLN A 86 30.67 11.78 -50.40
CA GLN A 86 31.80 10.89 -50.70
C GLN A 86 33.13 11.65 -50.85
N GLU A 87 33.11 12.93 -51.21
CA GLU A 87 34.31 13.79 -51.22
C GLU A 87 34.72 14.17 -49.78
N GLY A 88 35.70 13.45 -49.23
CA GLY A 88 36.18 13.64 -47.86
C GLY A 88 36.85 15.01 -47.58
N LEU A 89 36.32 15.70 -46.57
CA LEU A 89 36.97 16.35 -45.41
C LEU A 89 38.08 17.44 -45.53
N GLN A 90 38.59 17.85 -46.70
CA GLN A 90 39.65 18.89 -46.72
C GLN A 90 39.45 20.12 -47.61
N LYS A 91 38.35 20.26 -48.36
CA LYS A 91 38.18 21.42 -49.24
C LYS A 91 36.79 22.07 -49.20
N LYS A 92 36.87 23.38 -48.90
CA LYS A 92 36.02 24.52 -49.25
C LYS A 92 34.69 24.73 -48.51
N ASN A 93 34.66 25.89 -47.85
CA ASN A 93 33.50 26.66 -47.37
C ASN A 93 32.30 26.70 -48.34
N ARG A 94 32.54 26.53 -49.64
CA ARG A 94 31.50 26.47 -50.67
C ARG A 94 30.64 25.21 -50.58
N ILE A 95 31.21 24.05 -50.22
CA ILE A 95 30.46 22.80 -50.05
C ILE A 95 29.48 22.93 -48.88
N ARG A 96 29.93 23.51 -47.76
CA ARG A 96 29.10 23.74 -46.56
C ARG A 96 27.90 24.65 -46.85
N ARG A 97 28.09 25.73 -47.63
CA ARG A 97 26.97 26.60 -48.04
C ARG A 97 25.94 25.87 -48.90
N ILE A 98 26.35 24.95 -49.76
CA ILE A 98 25.44 24.16 -50.60
C ILE A 98 24.71 23.10 -49.77
N VAL A 99 25.41 22.42 -48.87
CA VAL A 99 24.82 21.48 -47.91
C VAL A 99 23.76 22.18 -47.05
N LEU A 100 24.03 23.41 -46.58
CA LEU A 100 23.05 24.21 -45.86
C LEU A 100 21.82 24.56 -46.73
N GLN A 101 22.01 24.87 -48.02
CA GLN A 101 20.89 25.14 -48.93
C GLN A 101 20.04 23.89 -49.22
N PHE A 102 20.66 22.72 -49.37
CA PHE A 102 19.94 21.44 -49.42
C PHE A 102 19.09 21.23 -48.17
N PHE A 103 19.67 21.52 -46.99
CA PHE A 103 18.94 21.42 -45.73
C PHE A 103 17.79 22.42 -45.63
N GLN A 104 18.02 23.70 -45.95
CA GLN A 104 16.97 24.73 -45.98
C GLN A 104 15.80 24.34 -46.88
N HIS A 105 16.09 23.78 -48.07
CA HIS A 105 15.06 23.34 -48.99
C HIS A 105 14.29 22.12 -48.43
N ALA A 106 15.00 21.13 -47.88
CA ALA A 106 14.38 19.97 -47.26
C ALA A 106 13.49 20.36 -46.08
N ILE A 107 13.94 21.26 -45.21
CA ILE A 107 13.17 21.78 -44.07
C ILE A 107 11.90 22.48 -44.54
N ARG A 108 12.00 23.39 -45.52
CA ARG A 108 10.81 24.09 -46.06
C ARG A 108 9.78 23.11 -46.62
N ARG A 109 10.21 22.10 -47.38
CA ARG A 109 9.31 21.10 -47.96
C ARG A 109 8.71 20.13 -46.93
N LEU A 110 9.45 19.82 -45.84
CA LEU A 110 8.90 19.05 -44.72
C LEU A 110 7.78 19.82 -43.99
N GLY A 111 7.85 21.15 -43.93
CA GLY A 111 6.78 21.99 -43.40
C GLY A 111 5.50 22.02 -44.27
N ASP A 112 5.64 21.84 -45.59
CA ASP A 112 4.54 21.93 -46.57
C ASP A 112 3.75 20.60 -46.77
N ALA A 113 4.04 19.55 -45.98
CA ALA A 113 3.33 18.26 -45.92
C ALA A 113 3.27 17.39 -47.21
N ARG A 114 4.08 17.66 -48.24
CA ARG A 114 4.14 16.84 -49.48
C ARG A 114 5.41 15.96 -49.55
N ASP A 115 5.21 14.66 -49.81
CA ASP A 115 6.26 13.62 -50.01
C ASP A 115 7.43 13.66 -49.00
N THR A 116 7.14 13.34 -47.73
CA THR A 116 8.07 13.50 -46.60
C THR A 116 9.32 12.61 -46.68
N GLN A 117 9.27 11.47 -47.37
CA GLN A 117 10.34 10.47 -47.30
C GLN A 117 11.63 10.92 -48.01
N ARG A 118 11.53 11.59 -49.16
CA ARG A 118 12.70 12.10 -49.89
C ARG A 118 13.39 13.23 -49.11
N TRP A 119 12.61 14.15 -48.55
CA TRP A 119 13.16 15.29 -47.81
C TRP A 119 13.80 14.88 -46.48
N LEU A 120 13.22 13.89 -45.78
CA LEU A 120 13.86 13.26 -44.63
C LEU A 120 15.22 12.65 -45.00
N LYS A 121 15.32 11.97 -46.16
CA LYS A 121 16.58 11.42 -46.66
C LYS A 121 17.62 12.50 -46.93
N TRP A 122 17.23 13.62 -47.54
CA TRP A 122 18.14 14.77 -47.73
C TRP A 122 18.62 15.33 -46.40
N GLY A 123 17.69 15.52 -45.46
CA GLY A 123 18.02 15.98 -44.10
C GLY A 123 19.01 15.06 -43.39
N ASP A 124 18.78 13.76 -43.40
CA ASP A 124 19.66 12.76 -42.77
C ASP A 124 21.04 12.72 -43.44
N GLN A 125 21.12 12.85 -44.76
CA GLN A 125 22.41 12.93 -45.48
C GLN A 125 23.20 14.17 -45.07
N VAL A 126 22.57 15.35 -45.05
CA VAL A 126 23.21 16.59 -44.59
C VAL A 126 23.70 16.47 -43.14
N LEU A 127 22.88 15.92 -42.24
CA LEU A 127 23.26 15.75 -40.85
C LEU A 127 24.40 14.74 -40.68
N ALA A 128 24.41 13.66 -41.45
CA ALA A 128 25.52 12.69 -41.47
C ALA A 128 26.85 13.38 -41.83
N PHE A 129 26.84 14.27 -42.83
CA PHE A 129 28.01 15.09 -43.16
C PHE A 129 28.46 15.97 -41.99
N VAL A 130 27.53 16.61 -41.27
CA VAL A 130 27.87 17.45 -40.10
C VAL A 130 28.49 16.62 -38.98
N TYR A 131 27.95 15.44 -38.68
CA TYR A 131 28.51 14.54 -37.65
C TYR A 131 29.87 13.96 -38.05
N GLN A 132 30.10 13.65 -39.33
CA GLN A 132 31.43 13.22 -39.80
C GLN A 132 32.49 14.31 -39.61
N ASN A 133 32.08 15.58 -39.64
CA ASN A 133 32.93 16.73 -39.39
C ASN A 133 33.09 17.07 -37.89
N ALA A 134 32.42 16.35 -36.97
CA ALA A 134 32.48 16.62 -35.53
C ALA A 134 33.88 16.43 -34.92
N ALA A 135 34.68 15.50 -35.47
CA ALA A 135 36.05 15.24 -35.04
C ALA A 135 37.01 16.43 -35.24
N LEU A 136 36.67 17.36 -36.15
CA LEU A 136 37.46 18.58 -36.40
C LEU A 136 37.24 19.65 -35.33
N LEU A 137 36.06 19.67 -34.68
CA LEU A 137 35.70 20.66 -33.65
C LEU A 137 36.09 20.22 -32.23
N THR A 138 36.19 18.91 -31.99
CA THR A 138 36.41 18.30 -30.66
C THR A 138 37.89 18.20 -30.25
N ASN A 139 38.85 18.54 -31.13
CA ASN A 139 40.29 18.35 -30.88
C ASN A 139 41.08 19.68 -30.85
N PRO A 140 40.94 20.51 -29.79
CA PRO A 140 41.59 21.81 -29.69
C PRO A 140 43.13 21.75 -29.65
N LYS A 141 43.73 20.60 -29.30
CA LYS A 141 45.20 20.42 -29.24
C LYS A 141 45.87 20.24 -30.62
N ARG A 142 45.16 19.78 -31.65
CA ARG A 142 45.69 19.70 -33.03
C ARG A 142 45.67 21.04 -33.77
N LEU A 143 44.92 22.01 -33.27
CA LEU A 143 44.74 23.34 -33.86
C LEU A 143 45.87 24.32 -33.57
N LYS A 144 46.75 24.03 -32.59
CA LYS A 144 47.90 24.90 -32.27
C LYS A 144 49.17 24.58 -33.06
N THR A 145 49.22 23.46 -33.80
CA THR A 145 50.45 22.96 -34.46
C THR A 145 50.39 22.93 -35.99
N ARG A 146 49.25 23.29 -36.60
CA ARG A 146 49.10 23.29 -38.07
C ARG A 146 48.42 24.59 -38.50
N GLU A 147 49.07 25.32 -39.40
CA GLU A 147 48.57 26.53 -40.07
C GLU A 147 47.29 26.24 -40.88
N GLN A 148 46.15 26.03 -40.20
CA GLN A 148 44.83 26.11 -40.80
C GLN A 148 44.21 27.46 -40.42
N PRO A 149 43.68 28.24 -41.39
CA PRO A 149 43.11 29.55 -41.11
C PRO A 149 41.94 29.42 -40.12
N GLN A 150 41.94 30.25 -39.07
CA GLN A 150 40.88 30.34 -38.04
C GLN A 150 39.47 30.51 -38.63
N GLU A 151 39.36 31.05 -39.86
CA GLU A 151 38.10 31.23 -40.61
C GLU A 151 37.35 29.91 -40.89
N ASP A 152 38.05 28.80 -41.15
CA ASP A 152 37.44 27.53 -41.53
C ASP A 152 36.73 26.82 -40.35
N VAL A 153 37.10 27.12 -39.11
CA VAL A 153 36.43 26.57 -37.91
C VAL A 153 35.22 27.41 -37.54
N GLY A 154 35.32 28.75 -37.66
CA GLY A 154 34.21 29.67 -37.41
C GLY A 154 33.01 29.42 -38.32
N GLU A 155 33.23 29.19 -39.62
CA GLU A 155 32.14 28.89 -40.55
C GLU A 155 31.45 27.52 -40.27
N LEU A 156 32.18 26.53 -39.74
CA LEU A 156 31.59 25.25 -39.35
C LEU A 156 30.69 25.42 -38.12
N ARG A 157 31.11 26.22 -37.14
CA ARG A 157 30.29 26.59 -35.97
C ARG A 157 29.00 27.29 -36.42
N CYS A 158 29.10 28.25 -37.34
CA CYS A 158 27.92 28.92 -37.92
C CYS A 158 27.01 27.95 -38.69
N CYS A 159 27.57 26.97 -39.40
CA CYS A 159 26.78 25.94 -40.10
C CYS A 159 25.97 25.08 -39.13
N VAL A 160 26.57 24.65 -38.01
CA VAL A 160 25.88 23.88 -36.95
C VAL A 160 24.74 24.71 -36.34
N VAL A 161 25.00 25.97 -35.98
CA VAL A 161 23.98 26.87 -35.41
C VAL A 161 22.82 27.09 -36.39
N ASN A 162 23.11 27.35 -37.66
CA ASN A 162 22.07 27.52 -38.69
C ASN A 162 21.22 26.26 -38.87
N ILE A 163 21.82 25.06 -38.80
CA ILE A 163 21.08 23.80 -38.87
C ILE A 163 20.15 23.64 -37.68
N VAL A 164 20.62 23.97 -36.47
CA VAL A 164 19.78 23.95 -35.26
C VAL A 164 18.63 24.95 -35.37
N THR A 165 18.90 26.18 -35.83
CA THR A 165 17.87 27.20 -36.05
C THR A 165 16.83 26.73 -37.08
N LEU A 166 17.25 26.10 -38.18
CA LEU A 166 16.34 25.57 -39.19
C LEU A 166 15.48 24.41 -38.66
N LEU A 167 16.05 23.53 -37.84
CA LEU A 167 15.28 22.47 -37.17
C LEU A 167 14.25 23.05 -36.18
N MET A 168 14.61 24.12 -35.48
CA MET A 168 13.68 24.86 -34.62
C MET A 168 12.55 25.55 -35.40
N GLN A 169 12.87 26.13 -36.56
CA GLN A 169 11.85 26.68 -37.47
C GLN A 169 10.90 25.59 -37.98
N LEU A 170 11.43 24.43 -38.36
CA LEU A 170 10.61 23.28 -38.76
C LEU A 170 9.69 22.85 -37.62
N ARG A 171 10.21 22.77 -36.40
CA ARG A 171 9.41 22.46 -35.21
C ARG A 171 8.25 23.44 -35.07
N ASN A 172 8.50 24.73 -35.17
CA ASN A 172 7.46 25.74 -35.02
C ASN A 172 6.39 25.65 -36.12
N GLN A 173 6.75 25.20 -37.33
CA GLN A 173 5.79 24.94 -38.40
C GLN A 173 4.96 23.66 -38.16
N VAL A 174 5.59 22.59 -37.65
CA VAL A 174 4.97 21.27 -37.47
C VAL A 174 4.15 21.17 -36.17
N GLU A 175 4.60 21.82 -35.10
CA GLU A 175 4.02 21.77 -33.75
C GLU A 175 3.32 23.07 -33.32
N GLY A 176 3.26 24.09 -34.18
CA GLY A 176 2.73 25.42 -33.85
C GLY A 176 1.20 25.56 -33.87
N GLY A 177 0.46 24.56 -34.33
CA GLY A 177 -1.02 24.57 -34.37
C GLY A 177 -1.63 23.54 -33.42
N ASP A 178 -2.60 23.96 -32.61
CA ASP A 178 -3.21 23.13 -31.55
C ASP A 178 -4.13 21.98 -32.07
N ASP A 179 -4.54 22.01 -33.34
CA ASP A 179 -5.50 21.06 -33.95
C ASP A 179 -4.90 20.10 -35.00
N VAL A 180 -3.59 20.10 -35.22
CA VAL A 180 -2.95 19.30 -36.29
C VAL A 180 -2.40 17.98 -35.74
N THR A 181 -2.78 16.85 -36.34
CA THR A 181 -2.18 15.54 -36.04
C THR A 181 -0.72 15.52 -36.52
N HIS A 182 0.22 15.55 -35.57
CA HIS A 182 1.65 15.58 -35.89
C HIS A 182 2.13 14.26 -36.51
N ASP A 183 2.96 14.33 -37.56
CA ASP A 183 3.64 13.16 -38.10
C ASP A 183 4.83 12.76 -37.21
N LEU A 184 4.73 11.58 -36.58
CA LEU A 184 5.78 11.03 -35.70
C LEU A 184 7.14 10.93 -36.41
N LYS A 185 7.19 10.67 -37.72
CA LYS A 185 8.46 10.58 -38.45
C LYS A 185 9.17 11.93 -38.50
N THR A 186 8.43 12.99 -38.84
CA THR A 186 8.95 14.36 -38.89
C THR A 186 9.36 14.86 -37.51
N SER A 187 8.53 14.66 -36.46
CA SER A 187 8.92 14.98 -35.09
C SER A 187 10.16 14.19 -34.63
N THR A 188 10.25 12.90 -34.98
CA THR A 188 11.43 12.08 -34.67
C THR A 188 12.68 12.64 -35.33
N PHE A 189 12.59 13.04 -36.59
CA PHE A 189 13.71 13.66 -37.31
C PHE A 189 14.16 14.95 -36.63
N ILE A 190 13.24 15.82 -36.21
CA ILE A 190 13.55 17.07 -35.52
C ILE A 190 14.27 16.80 -34.21
N TRP A 191 13.61 16.14 -33.26
CA TRP A 191 14.08 16.05 -31.88
C TRP A 191 15.27 15.11 -31.71
N LYS A 192 15.34 14.02 -32.47
CA LYS A 192 16.50 13.12 -32.45
C LYS A 192 17.76 13.85 -32.90
N ASN A 193 17.64 14.71 -33.92
CA ASN A 193 18.80 15.41 -34.47
C ASN A 193 19.16 16.65 -33.66
N LEU A 194 18.18 17.40 -33.13
CA LEU A 194 18.45 18.47 -32.15
C LEU A 194 19.20 17.93 -30.93
N ALA A 195 18.71 16.84 -30.33
CA ALA A 195 19.34 16.24 -29.17
C ALA A 195 20.76 15.72 -29.47
N LYS A 196 20.97 15.07 -30.62
CA LYS A 196 22.30 14.60 -31.04
C LYS A 196 23.26 15.76 -31.33
N LEU A 197 22.81 16.84 -31.97
CA LEU A 197 23.61 18.03 -32.21
C LEU A 197 24.02 18.68 -30.89
N ALA A 198 23.09 18.79 -29.94
CA ALA A 198 23.40 19.29 -28.60
C ALA A 198 24.44 18.43 -27.87
N THR A 199 24.30 17.10 -27.89
CA THR A 199 25.30 16.22 -27.26
C THR A 199 26.67 16.29 -27.94
N ALA A 200 26.73 16.43 -29.27
CA ALA A 200 27.99 16.45 -30.02
C ALA A 200 28.67 17.83 -30.05
N PHE A 201 27.89 18.91 -30.01
CA PHE A 201 28.33 20.28 -30.26
C PHE A 201 27.87 21.27 -29.18
N GLY A 202 27.49 20.80 -27.99
CA GLY A 202 26.93 21.63 -26.91
C GLY A 202 27.75 22.88 -26.62
N LEU A 203 29.07 22.74 -26.38
CA LEU A 203 29.98 23.87 -26.16
C LEU A 203 29.98 24.89 -27.31
N THR A 204 29.87 24.44 -28.56
CA THR A 204 29.82 25.33 -29.73
C THR A 204 28.51 26.13 -29.79
N LEU A 205 27.40 25.50 -29.40
CA LEU A 205 26.09 26.15 -29.33
C LEU A 205 26.05 27.16 -28.19
N VAL A 206 26.66 26.82 -27.04
CA VAL A 206 26.83 27.70 -25.88
C VAL A 206 27.71 28.91 -26.20
N ASP A 207 28.89 28.70 -26.78
CA ASP A 207 29.82 29.78 -27.18
C ASP A 207 29.15 30.84 -28.07
N LYS A 208 28.27 30.40 -28.99
CA LYS A 208 27.57 31.30 -29.92
C LYS A 208 26.40 32.02 -29.27
N ALA A 209 25.69 31.37 -28.34
CA ALA A 209 24.62 31.99 -27.56
C ALA A 209 25.15 33.08 -26.62
N ALA A 210 26.37 32.94 -26.10
CA ALA A 210 27.03 33.93 -25.25
C ALA A 210 27.67 35.12 -26.02
N ALA A 211 27.90 34.98 -27.33
CA ALA A 211 28.51 36.03 -28.14
C ALA A 211 27.47 37.13 -28.45
N THR A 212 27.52 38.22 -27.68
CA THR A 212 26.64 39.39 -27.82
C THR A 212 26.71 40.03 -29.20
N VAL A 213 25.52 40.21 -29.79
CA VAL A 213 25.10 41.09 -30.89
C VAL A 213 26.11 42.18 -31.30
N GLU A 214 26.95 41.91 -32.29
CA GLU A 214 27.60 42.98 -33.09
C GLU A 214 27.35 42.83 -34.61
N ASP A 215 26.57 41.84 -35.06
CA ASP A 215 26.25 41.66 -36.48
C ASP A 215 24.72 41.63 -36.71
N ASP A 216 24.20 42.71 -37.31
CA ASP A 216 22.78 43.08 -37.46
C ASP A 216 21.94 42.13 -38.34
N HIS A 217 22.52 41.01 -38.81
CA HIS A 217 21.90 40.06 -39.74
C HIS A 217 22.10 38.57 -39.40
N ALA A 218 22.67 38.22 -38.24
CA ALA A 218 22.84 36.83 -37.84
C ALA A 218 21.58 36.30 -37.12
N THR A 219 21.02 35.17 -37.57
CA THR A 219 19.94 34.46 -36.87
C THR A 219 20.36 34.16 -35.43
N THR A 220 19.72 34.81 -34.47
CA THR A 220 20.00 34.64 -33.03
C THR A 220 19.49 33.27 -32.57
N PHE A 221 20.40 32.44 -32.07
CA PHE A 221 20.08 31.14 -31.47
C PHE A 221 20.18 31.28 -29.94
N SER A 222 19.12 30.87 -29.23
CA SER A 222 19.09 30.84 -27.77
C SER A 222 18.97 29.39 -27.28
N VAL A 223 19.80 29.05 -26.29
CA VAL A 223 19.73 27.75 -25.59
C VAL A 223 18.44 27.68 -24.76
N ASP A 224 18.03 28.77 -24.13
CA ASP A 224 16.80 28.84 -23.34
C ASP A 224 15.56 28.59 -24.21
N GLU A 225 15.51 29.17 -25.42
CA GLU A 225 14.43 28.91 -26.38
C GLU A 225 14.35 27.43 -26.80
N LEU A 226 15.50 26.76 -26.96
CA LEU A 226 15.56 25.35 -27.29
C LEU A 226 15.07 24.48 -26.12
N ILE A 227 15.43 24.83 -24.88
CA ILE A 227 14.99 24.14 -23.67
C ILE A 227 13.48 24.34 -23.46
N LEU A 228 12.99 25.58 -23.54
CA LEU A 228 11.56 25.90 -23.44
C LEU A 228 10.75 25.17 -24.53
N ALA A 229 11.28 25.05 -25.74
CA ALA A 229 10.59 24.35 -26.81
C ALA A 229 10.43 22.85 -26.53
N VAL A 230 11.46 22.18 -25.99
CA VAL A 230 11.35 20.76 -25.63
C VAL A 230 10.43 20.57 -24.43
N ILE A 231 10.49 21.48 -23.45
CA ILE A 231 9.61 21.51 -22.29
C ILE A 231 8.15 21.58 -22.74
N ALA A 232 7.80 22.53 -23.62
CA ALA A 232 6.46 22.68 -24.14
C ALA A 232 5.96 21.42 -24.88
N SER A 233 6.83 20.75 -25.64
CA SER A 233 6.47 19.52 -26.38
C SER A 233 6.28 18.32 -25.45
N VAL A 234 7.09 18.22 -24.38
CA VAL A 234 6.94 17.22 -23.31
C VAL A 234 5.66 17.45 -22.52
N GLU A 235 5.42 18.67 -22.03
CA GLU A 235 4.22 19.01 -21.25
C GLU A 235 2.95 18.83 -22.06
N ARG A 236 2.94 19.21 -23.34
CA ARG A 236 1.81 18.95 -24.26
C ARG A 236 1.51 17.45 -24.37
N SER A 237 2.54 16.61 -24.47
CA SER A 237 2.38 15.15 -24.58
C SER A 237 1.92 14.51 -23.27
N ALA A 238 2.43 14.98 -22.14
CA ALA A 238 1.96 14.57 -20.81
C ALA A 238 0.50 15.00 -20.57
N GLY A 239 0.13 16.22 -20.97
CA GLY A 239 -1.25 16.70 -20.92
C GLY A 239 -2.19 15.91 -21.83
N GLN A 240 -1.75 15.51 -23.02
CA GLN A 240 -2.51 14.61 -23.90
C GLN A 240 -2.71 13.23 -23.25
N LEU A 241 -1.68 12.67 -22.61
CA LEU A 241 -1.78 11.42 -21.84
C LEU A 241 -2.86 11.53 -20.76
N LEU A 242 -2.85 12.59 -19.96
CA LEU A 242 -3.85 12.83 -18.93
C LEU A 242 -5.28 12.96 -19.51
N ARG A 243 -5.46 13.70 -20.62
CA ARG A 243 -6.76 13.87 -21.30
C ARG A 243 -7.33 12.55 -21.82
N VAL A 244 -6.49 11.67 -22.35
CA VAL A 244 -6.92 10.34 -22.84
C VAL A 244 -7.42 9.48 -21.67
N LEU A 245 -6.69 9.51 -20.55
CA LEU A 245 -7.01 8.74 -19.36
C LEU A 245 -8.27 9.24 -18.65
N ASP A 246 -8.46 10.56 -18.56
CA ASP A 246 -9.66 11.17 -17.96
C ASP A 246 -10.95 10.79 -18.73
N LYS A 247 -10.86 10.72 -20.06
CA LYS A 247 -11.95 10.25 -20.93
C LYS A 247 -12.19 8.74 -20.87
N LYS A 248 -11.45 7.98 -20.03
CA LYS A 248 -11.46 6.51 -19.93
C LYS A 248 -11.28 5.80 -21.28
N ALA A 249 -10.57 6.43 -22.22
CA ALA A 249 -10.27 5.85 -23.52
C ALA A 249 -9.09 4.87 -23.42
N VAL A 250 -9.04 3.89 -24.34
CA VAL A 250 -7.87 3.01 -24.46
C VAL A 250 -6.65 3.86 -24.77
N LEU A 251 -5.55 3.61 -24.05
CA LEU A 251 -4.29 4.33 -24.23
C LEU A 251 -3.81 4.18 -25.68
N ASP A 252 -3.79 5.27 -26.44
CA ASP A 252 -3.21 5.25 -27.78
C ASP A 252 -1.68 5.12 -27.68
N VAL A 253 -1.14 4.06 -28.28
CA VAL A 253 0.30 3.78 -28.40
C VAL A 253 1.04 4.97 -29.05
N GLY A 254 0.34 5.78 -29.87
CA GLY A 254 0.86 7.03 -30.43
C GLY A 254 1.32 8.03 -29.37
N VAL A 255 0.50 8.29 -28.33
CA VAL A 255 0.78 9.29 -27.30
C VAL A 255 2.04 8.94 -26.49
N LEU A 256 2.18 7.67 -26.11
CA LEU A 256 3.36 7.20 -25.37
C LEU A 256 4.64 7.27 -26.22
N LYS A 257 4.56 7.03 -27.54
CA LYS A 257 5.69 7.16 -28.46
C LYS A 257 6.18 8.61 -28.57
N PHE A 258 5.28 9.58 -28.64
CA PHE A 258 5.62 10.99 -28.64
C PHE A 258 6.25 11.42 -27.32
N LEU A 259 5.64 11.05 -26.18
CA LEU A 259 6.20 11.34 -24.86
C LEU A 259 7.61 10.76 -24.73
N LYS A 260 7.84 9.50 -25.12
CA LYS A 260 9.17 8.86 -25.08
C LYS A 260 10.21 9.56 -25.96
N LEU A 261 9.79 10.05 -27.14
CA LEU A 261 10.67 10.80 -28.03
C LEU A 261 11.10 12.12 -27.39
N TYR A 262 10.13 12.93 -26.94
CA TYR A 262 10.41 14.25 -26.38
C TYR A 262 11.12 14.13 -25.03
N TRP A 263 10.78 13.13 -24.21
CA TRP A 263 11.43 12.87 -22.93
C TRP A 263 12.91 12.51 -23.07
N ARG A 264 13.26 11.66 -24.06
CA ARG A 264 14.66 11.38 -24.41
C ARG A 264 15.39 12.59 -24.97
N ALA A 265 14.71 13.43 -25.74
CA ALA A 265 15.30 14.67 -26.24
C ALA A 265 15.60 15.63 -25.09
N PHE A 266 14.63 15.82 -24.18
CA PHE A 266 14.77 16.62 -22.96
C PHE A 266 15.95 16.16 -22.11
N GLN A 267 16.05 14.86 -21.79
CA GLN A 267 17.18 14.31 -21.04
C GLN A 267 18.53 14.68 -21.65
N ARG A 268 18.68 14.52 -22.97
CA ARG A 268 19.94 14.80 -23.67
C ARG A 268 20.26 16.29 -23.71
N LEU A 269 19.26 17.14 -23.86
CA LEU A 269 19.41 18.59 -23.88
C LEU A 269 19.79 19.11 -22.49
N VAL A 270 19.10 18.66 -21.44
CA VAL A 270 19.40 19.02 -20.05
C VAL A 270 20.83 18.62 -19.69
N VAL A 271 21.26 17.41 -20.05
CA VAL A 271 22.64 16.96 -19.81
C VAL A 271 23.64 17.83 -20.58
N ALA A 272 23.39 18.09 -21.87
CA ALA A 272 24.30 18.86 -22.72
C ALA A 272 24.42 20.35 -22.34
N PHE A 273 23.39 20.93 -21.72
CA PHE A 273 23.32 22.35 -21.41
C PHE A 273 23.22 22.67 -19.92
N SER A 274 23.34 21.67 -19.05
CA SER A 274 23.27 21.79 -17.58
C SER A 274 24.04 22.98 -17.00
N ASP A 275 25.20 23.29 -17.58
CA ASP A 275 26.05 24.42 -17.15
C ASP A 275 25.52 25.81 -17.52
N MET A 276 24.48 25.93 -18.36
CA MET A 276 23.90 27.20 -18.79
C MET A 276 22.43 27.40 -18.37
N LEU A 277 21.81 26.43 -17.68
CA LEU A 277 20.37 26.45 -17.35
C LEU A 277 19.95 27.44 -16.23
N GLU A 278 20.64 28.55 -15.98
CA GLU A 278 20.32 29.43 -14.83
C GLU A 278 18.89 29.98 -14.86
N CYS A 279 18.41 30.42 -16.03
CA CYS A 279 17.06 30.97 -16.20
C CYS A 279 15.97 29.90 -16.31
N GLU A 280 16.32 28.70 -16.78
CA GLU A 280 15.36 27.63 -17.11
C GLU A 280 15.38 26.45 -16.12
N LEU A 281 16.20 26.55 -15.06
CA LEU A 281 16.34 25.49 -14.05
C LEU A 281 15.02 25.14 -13.38
N GLU A 282 14.26 26.18 -12.99
CA GLU A 282 12.95 26.02 -12.37
C GLU A 282 11.97 25.31 -13.32
N ASN A 283 11.94 25.73 -14.59
CA ASN A 283 11.10 25.10 -15.61
C ASN A 283 11.48 23.63 -15.83
N CYS A 284 12.78 23.29 -15.83
CA CYS A 284 13.24 21.91 -15.96
C CYS A 284 12.76 21.04 -14.79
N VAL A 285 12.91 21.51 -13.54
CA VAL A 285 12.47 20.77 -12.34
C VAL A 285 10.95 20.58 -12.34
N LEU A 286 10.18 21.62 -12.62
CA LEU A 286 8.72 21.56 -12.65
C LEU A 286 8.20 20.60 -13.74
N VAL A 287 8.87 20.52 -14.89
CA VAL A 287 8.53 19.56 -15.96
C VAL A 287 8.80 18.14 -15.52
N ILE A 288 9.92 17.88 -14.83
CA ILE A 288 10.23 16.54 -14.31
C ILE A 288 9.16 16.07 -13.33
N VAL A 289 8.74 16.95 -12.40
CA VAL A 289 7.64 16.65 -11.48
C VAL A 289 6.34 16.41 -12.24
N ASN A 290 5.97 17.28 -13.19
CA ASN A 290 4.73 17.16 -13.97
C ASN A 290 4.63 15.86 -14.79
N VAL A 291 5.70 15.51 -15.51
CA VAL A 291 5.75 14.29 -16.34
C VAL A 291 5.68 13.06 -15.45
N THR A 292 6.44 13.04 -14.36
CA THR A 292 6.41 11.95 -13.38
C THR A 292 5.01 11.81 -12.80
N ALA A 293 4.34 12.90 -12.42
CA ALA A 293 2.96 12.88 -11.95
C ALA A 293 1.99 12.29 -12.97
N SER A 294 2.15 12.65 -14.26
CA SER A 294 1.31 12.14 -15.34
C SER A 294 1.52 10.64 -15.58
N LEU A 295 2.76 10.16 -15.46
CA LEU A 295 3.09 8.74 -15.57
C LEU A 295 2.57 7.93 -14.38
N LEU A 296 2.68 8.46 -13.15
CA LEU A 296 2.10 7.84 -11.95
C LEU A 296 0.58 7.75 -12.05
N TYR A 297 -0.07 8.84 -12.48
CA TYR A 297 -1.50 8.87 -12.71
C TYR A 297 -1.91 7.81 -13.76
N ALA A 298 -1.15 7.69 -14.84
CA ALA A 298 -1.36 6.68 -15.89
C ALA A 298 -1.23 5.25 -15.36
N ALA A 299 -0.24 4.97 -14.51
CA ALA A 299 -0.06 3.67 -13.88
C ALA A 299 -1.24 3.31 -12.97
N GLN A 300 -1.74 4.28 -12.18
CA GLN A 300 -2.86 4.08 -11.24
C GLN A 300 -4.22 3.90 -11.93
N HIS A 301 -4.48 4.67 -12.99
CA HIS A 301 -5.79 4.71 -13.66
C HIS A 301 -5.86 3.78 -14.88
N GLY A 302 -4.76 3.15 -15.23
CA GLY A 302 -4.63 2.16 -16.30
C GLY A 302 -5.30 0.81 -16.00
N ARG A 303 -6.51 0.78 -15.42
CA ARG A 303 -7.33 -0.45 -15.25
C ARG A 303 -7.76 -1.12 -16.58
N VAL A 304 -7.21 -0.68 -17.71
CA VAL A 304 -7.30 -1.29 -19.05
C VAL A 304 -5.90 -1.32 -19.70
N LEU A 305 -4.89 -1.80 -18.97
CA LEU A 305 -3.59 -2.17 -19.53
C LEU A 305 -3.47 -3.70 -19.50
N ASP A 306 -4.23 -4.38 -20.36
CA ASP A 306 -4.24 -5.85 -20.51
C ASP A 306 -2.88 -6.43 -21.00
N THR A 307 -1.82 -5.62 -21.09
CA THR A 307 -0.50 -6.08 -21.51
C THR A 307 0.59 -5.63 -20.52
N PRO A 308 1.38 -6.57 -19.94
CA PRO A 308 2.46 -6.26 -19.00
C PRO A 308 3.56 -5.39 -19.60
N LYS A 309 3.66 -5.33 -20.93
CA LYS A 309 4.65 -4.51 -21.66
C LYS A 309 4.44 -3.02 -21.43
N THR A 310 3.20 -2.53 -21.42
CA THR A 310 2.93 -1.08 -21.28
C THR A 310 3.19 -0.61 -19.85
N GLY A 311 2.93 -1.44 -18.83
CA GLY A 311 3.31 -1.15 -17.45
C GLY A 311 4.82 -1.03 -17.27
N GLN A 312 5.60 -1.95 -17.85
CA GLN A 312 7.07 -1.87 -17.87
C GLN A 312 7.59 -0.62 -18.60
N GLU A 313 6.93 -0.22 -19.70
CA GLU A 313 7.31 1.01 -20.41
C GLU A 313 7.04 2.28 -19.59
N LEU A 314 5.93 2.34 -18.85
CA LEU A 314 5.63 3.45 -17.94
C LEU A 314 6.65 3.51 -16.80
N ARG A 315 6.97 2.36 -16.19
CA ARG A 315 8.00 2.25 -15.15
C ARG A 315 9.35 2.77 -15.66
N ALA A 316 9.78 2.33 -16.84
CA ALA A 316 11.04 2.79 -17.43
C ALA A 316 11.09 4.30 -17.70
N LEU A 317 9.94 4.95 -17.98
CA LEU A 317 9.88 6.40 -18.14
C LEU A 317 9.96 7.14 -16.80
N VAL A 318 9.40 6.57 -15.73
CA VAL A 318 9.56 7.06 -14.36
C VAL A 318 11.02 6.93 -13.91
N ASP A 319 11.65 5.77 -14.13
CA ASP A 319 13.07 5.56 -13.83
C ASP A 319 13.95 6.56 -14.60
N GLN A 320 13.61 6.84 -15.86
CA GLN A 320 14.27 7.86 -16.66
C GLN A 320 14.12 9.27 -16.05
N ALA A 321 12.99 9.58 -15.40
CA ALA A 321 12.81 10.85 -14.70
C ALA A 321 13.71 10.99 -13.48
N LEU A 322 13.89 9.90 -12.71
CA LEU A 322 14.84 9.84 -11.61
C LEU A 322 16.28 9.98 -12.14
N GLU A 323 16.61 9.34 -13.25
CA GLU A 323 17.92 9.48 -13.91
C GLU A 323 18.20 10.92 -14.39
N ILE A 324 17.19 11.62 -14.92
CA ILE A 324 17.33 13.04 -15.30
C ILE A 324 17.57 13.89 -14.06
N THR A 325 16.84 13.63 -12.97
CA THR A 325 16.98 14.35 -11.70
C THR A 325 18.38 14.20 -11.12
N THR A 326 18.90 12.97 -11.12
CA THR A 326 20.24 12.68 -10.61
C THR A 326 21.33 13.31 -11.48
N LYS A 327 21.17 13.32 -12.81
CA LYS A 327 22.07 14.02 -13.75
C LYS A 327 22.03 15.54 -13.64
N LEU A 328 20.88 16.12 -13.31
CA LEU A 328 20.78 17.55 -13.03
C LEU A 328 21.52 17.92 -11.73
N ALA A 329 21.65 16.96 -10.80
CA ALA A 329 22.36 17.12 -9.54
C ALA A 329 23.87 16.79 -9.61
N SER A 330 24.30 15.93 -10.55
CA SER A 330 25.69 15.43 -10.68
C SER A 330 26.42 16.04 -11.88
N ASN A 331 27.22 17.10 -11.64
CA ASN A 331 28.17 17.62 -12.64
C ASN A 331 29.56 17.84 -12.01
N ALA A 332 30.61 17.53 -12.79
CA ALA A 332 31.98 17.31 -12.31
C ALA A 332 32.84 18.57 -12.02
N ASP A 333 32.32 19.79 -12.23
CA ASP A 333 33.10 21.03 -12.03
C ASP A 333 32.70 21.79 -10.74
N GLY A 334 33.58 21.73 -9.72
CA GLY A 334 33.25 21.89 -8.30
C GLY A 334 33.02 23.29 -7.71
N ALA A 335 32.91 24.38 -8.48
CA ALA A 335 32.74 25.74 -7.90
C ALA A 335 31.45 26.47 -8.32
N ILE A 336 31.07 26.42 -9.59
CA ILE A 336 29.82 27.03 -10.12
C ILE A 336 28.60 26.17 -9.77
N ASN A 337 28.81 24.89 -9.47
CA ASN A 337 27.74 23.91 -9.21
C ASN A 337 27.05 24.03 -7.86
N CYS A 338 27.71 24.58 -6.83
CA CYS A 338 27.12 24.66 -5.49
C CYS A 338 25.88 25.58 -5.47
N GLN A 339 25.90 26.69 -6.20
CA GLN A 339 24.78 27.63 -6.28
C GLN A 339 23.58 27.01 -6.99
N LYS A 340 23.79 26.30 -8.11
CA LYS A 340 22.71 25.62 -8.85
C LYS A 340 22.07 24.52 -8.03
N ARG A 341 22.90 23.69 -7.38
CA ARG A 341 22.43 22.66 -6.46
C ARG A 341 21.63 23.26 -5.31
N SER A 342 22.08 24.38 -4.75
CA SER A 342 21.33 25.13 -3.74
C SER A 342 19.99 25.64 -4.28
N ASN A 343 19.94 26.18 -5.50
CA ASN A 343 18.71 26.67 -6.11
C ASN A 343 17.70 25.53 -6.36
N ILE A 344 18.15 24.38 -6.87
CA ILE A 344 17.28 23.18 -7.03
C ILE A 344 16.79 22.69 -5.66
N ARG A 345 17.68 22.64 -4.66
CA ARG A 345 17.32 22.25 -3.29
C ARG A 345 16.24 23.16 -2.72
N ILE A 346 16.41 24.49 -2.82
CA ILE A 346 15.41 25.47 -2.38
C ILE A 346 14.08 25.23 -3.08
N LEU A 347 14.10 25.02 -4.40
CA LEU A 347 12.90 24.80 -5.20
C LEU A 347 12.15 23.52 -4.80
N LEU A 348 12.88 22.41 -4.64
CA LEU A 348 12.30 21.12 -4.30
C LEU A 348 11.82 21.05 -2.84
N TRP A 349 12.38 21.85 -1.93
CA TRP A 349 11.93 21.90 -0.54
C TRP A 349 10.73 22.84 -0.30
N HIS A 350 10.17 23.47 -1.34
CA HIS A 350 8.92 24.22 -1.21
C HIS A 350 7.77 23.35 -0.68
N PRO A 351 6.77 23.97 -0.02
CA PRO A 351 5.56 23.26 0.42
C PRO A 351 4.91 22.46 -0.71
N ALA A 352 4.51 21.22 -0.45
CA ALA A 352 3.86 20.37 -1.43
C ALA A 352 2.61 21.02 -2.05
N ALA A 353 1.90 21.87 -1.30
CA ALA A 353 0.76 22.64 -1.80
C ALA A 353 1.14 23.67 -2.89
N ASP A 354 2.31 24.30 -2.76
CA ASP A 354 2.80 25.25 -3.77
C ASP A 354 3.31 24.50 -4.99
N MET A 355 3.95 23.34 -4.80
CA MET A 355 4.34 22.46 -5.91
C MET A 355 3.13 21.96 -6.69
N VAL A 356 2.06 21.54 -5.99
CA VAL A 356 0.78 21.17 -6.61
C VAL A 356 0.19 22.33 -7.41
N ARG A 357 0.26 23.56 -6.88
CA ARG A 357 -0.23 24.75 -7.60
C ARG A 357 0.61 25.03 -8.85
N ALA A 358 1.93 25.03 -8.74
CA ALA A 358 2.85 25.33 -9.83
C ALA A 358 2.78 24.29 -10.96
N VAL A 359 2.74 23.01 -10.61
CA VAL A 359 2.59 21.91 -11.57
C VAL A 359 1.17 21.84 -12.12
N GLY A 360 0.14 22.09 -11.29
CA GLY A 360 -1.25 22.12 -11.74
C GLY A 360 -1.53 23.17 -12.80
N GLN A 361 -0.86 24.33 -12.76
CA GLN A 361 -0.95 25.36 -13.81
C GLN A 361 -0.37 24.92 -15.16
N ARG A 362 0.48 23.89 -15.19
CA ARG A 362 1.09 23.32 -16.39
C ARG A 362 0.30 22.14 -16.95
N GLN A 363 -0.74 21.72 -16.25
CA GLN A 363 -1.63 20.65 -16.69
C GLN A 363 -2.85 21.22 -17.42
N PRO A 364 -3.54 20.40 -18.25
CA PRO A 364 -4.74 20.86 -18.94
C PRO A 364 -5.82 21.33 -17.94
N SER A 365 -6.35 22.53 -18.15
CA SER A 365 -7.37 23.17 -17.30
C SER A 365 -8.64 22.33 -17.07
N ASP A 366 -8.92 21.42 -18.00
CA ASP A 366 -10.16 20.64 -18.02
C ASP A 366 -10.11 19.44 -17.06
N ILE A 367 -8.94 19.16 -16.46
CA ILE A 367 -8.72 18.01 -15.59
C ILE A 367 -8.72 18.47 -14.13
N ALA A 368 -9.89 18.53 -13.52
CA ALA A 368 -10.06 18.83 -12.10
C ALA A 368 -10.24 17.52 -11.30
N ASN A 369 -9.17 16.74 -11.16
CA ASN A 369 -9.22 15.48 -10.42
C ASN A 369 -8.29 15.51 -9.19
N LEU A 370 -8.87 15.29 -7.99
CA LEU A 370 -8.15 15.11 -6.73
C LEU A 370 -7.04 14.05 -6.81
N GLN A 371 -7.19 13.05 -7.68
CA GLN A 371 -6.21 11.99 -7.90
C GLN A 371 -4.96 12.48 -8.66
N VAL A 372 -5.12 13.51 -9.51
CA VAL A 372 -3.99 14.14 -10.20
C VAL A 372 -3.16 14.96 -9.22
N GLU A 373 -3.81 15.70 -8.29
CA GLU A 373 -3.08 16.38 -7.21
C GLU A 373 -2.29 15.42 -6.33
N SER A 374 -2.89 14.26 -6.00
CA SER A 374 -2.19 13.21 -5.26
C SER A 374 -0.97 12.67 -6.03
N SER A 375 -1.13 12.44 -7.35
CA SER A 375 -0.03 12.02 -8.22
C SER A 375 1.10 13.06 -8.28
N ILE A 376 0.76 14.36 -8.27
CA ILE A 376 1.76 15.44 -8.19
C ILE A 376 2.52 15.38 -6.86
N ARG A 377 1.84 15.21 -5.72
CA ARG A 377 2.51 15.09 -4.42
C ARG A 377 3.47 13.91 -4.36
N TRP A 378 3.05 12.74 -4.85
CA TRP A 378 3.91 11.56 -4.95
C TRP A 378 5.10 11.77 -5.90
N SER A 379 4.88 12.42 -7.04
CA SER A 379 5.97 12.74 -7.98
C SER A 379 6.98 13.72 -7.39
N HIS A 380 6.50 14.70 -6.63
CA HIS A 380 7.36 15.67 -5.95
C HIS A 380 8.22 14.96 -4.91
N LEU A 381 7.65 14.06 -4.11
CA LEU A 381 8.39 13.25 -3.15
C LEU A 381 9.46 12.37 -3.84
N LEU A 382 9.13 11.70 -4.94
CA LEU A 382 10.09 10.88 -5.69
C LEU A 382 11.26 11.70 -6.22
N VAL A 383 10.98 12.81 -6.90
CA VAL A 383 12.01 13.70 -7.46
C VAL A 383 12.85 14.32 -6.35
N LEU A 384 12.22 14.74 -5.24
CA LEU A 384 12.92 15.25 -4.06
C LEU A 384 13.88 14.20 -3.48
N THR A 385 13.41 12.96 -3.30
CA THR A 385 14.22 11.87 -2.73
C THR A 385 15.39 11.49 -3.66
N ALA A 386 15.15 11.38 -4.97
CA ALA A 386 16.19 11.11 -5.95
C ALA A 386 17.20 12.26 -6.09
N PHE A 387 16.80 13.50 -5.82
CA PHE A 387 17.75 14.62 -5.76
C PHE A 387 18.64 14.54 -4.53
N THR A 388 18.09 14.15 -3.38
CA THR A 388 18.85 14.03 -2.13
C THR A 388 19.90 12.92 -2.17
N THR A 389 19.67 11.82 -2.90
CA THR A 389 20.61 10.68 -2.98
C THR A 389 21.95 11.01 -3.64
N VAL A 390 22.03 12.03 -4.48
CA VAL A 390 23.27 12.42 -5.21
C VAL A 390 24.27 13.20 -4.32
N GLY A 391 24.05 13.23 -3.00
CA GLY A 391 24.85 13.97 -2.00
C GLY A 391 26.26 13.46 -1.69
N GLY A 392 26.63 12.25 -2.13
CA GLY A 392 27.77 11.50 -1.57
C GLY A 392 29.15 11.71 -2.21
N ASP A 393 29.25 11.88 -3.53
CA ASP A 393 30.53 11.70 -4.25
C ASP A 393 31.34 13.00 -4.48
N ILE A 394 31.51 13.84 -3.46
CA ILE A 394 32.52 14.92 -3.55
C ILE A 394 33.82 14.42 -2.94
N SER A 395 34.57 13.67 -3.75
CA SER A 395 35.97 13.35 -3.53
C SER A 395 36.79 14.64 -3.33
N MET A 396 37.27 14.85 -2.10
CA MET A 396 38.60 15.39 -1.75
C MET A 396 39.20 16.39 -2.75
N VAL A 397 38.72 17.63 -2.73
CA VAL A 397 39.55 18.78 -3.15
C VAL A 397 39.49 19.80 -2.02
N GLU A 398 40.55 19.80 -1.22
CA GLU A 398 40.84 20.84 -0.23
C GLU A 398 40.90 22.20 -0.94
N SER A 399 39.82 22.98 -0.84
CA SER A 399 39.92 24.43 -0.90
C SER A 399 38.95 25.02 0.11
N ASP A 400 39.54 25.79 1.02
CA ASP A 400 38.95 26.42 2.19
C ASP A 400 37.55 27.03 1.94
N SER A 401 36.64 26.76 2.90
CA SER A 401 35.38 27.46 3.22
C SER A 401 34.01 26.89 2.79
N ASN A 402 33.93 25.73 2.13
CA ASN A 402 32.64 25.02 2.00
C ASN A 402 32.45 24.05 3.18
N ARG A 403 31.43 24.29 4.02
CA ARG A 403 31.01 23.33 5.06
C ARG A 403 30.80 21.96 4.40
N LEU A 404 31.58 20.96 4.82
CA LEU A 404 31.33 19.56 4.50
C LEU A 404 29.86 19.26 4.86
N TYR A 405 29.14 18.64 3.94
CA TYR A 405 27.77 18.23 4.15
C TYR A 405 27.76 17.13 5.22
N ASP A 406 27.43 17.49 6.45
CA ASP A 406 27.55 16.62 7.61
C ASP A 406 26.37 15.65 7.68
N ASP A 407 26.56 14.48 8.29
CA ASP A 407 25.50 13.49 8.48
C ASP A 407 24.34 14.05 9.35
N SER A 408 24.61 15.08 10.15
CA SER A 408 23.58 15.84 10.87
C SER A 408 22.62 16.58 9.94
N ASP A 409 23.08 17.14 8.82
CA ASP A 409 22.22 17.77 7.81
C ASP A 409 21.39 16.71 7.08
N ARG A 410 21.98 15.53 6.81
CA ARG A 410 21.26 14.39 6.22
C ARG A 410 20.16 13.88 7.13
N ALA A 411 20.40 13.77 8.43
CA ALA A 411 19.40 13.38 9.41
C ALA A 411 18.17 14.32 9.44
N VAL A 412 18.39 15.62 9.24
CA VAL A 412 17.30 16.61 9.11
C VAL A 412 16.52 16.37 7.82
N GLU A 413 17.19 16.15 6.69
CA GLU A 413 16.51 15.85 5.42
C GLU A 413 15.70 14.57 5.49
N VAL A 414 16.23 13.48 6.08
CA VAL A 414 15.46 12.24 6.32
C VAL A 414 14.17 12.55 7.06
N THR A 415 14.25 13.34 8.14
CA THR A 415 13.06 13.69 8.93
C THR A 415 12.02 14.45 8.09
N GLN A 416 12.48 15.34 7.21
CA GLN A 416 11.60 16.09 6.32
C GLN A 416 11.00 15.20 5.21
N LEU A 417 11.78 14.28 4.63
CA LEU A 417 11.32 13.29 3.65
C LEU A 417 10.21 12.40 4.23
N PHE A 418 10.41 11.90 5.46
CA PHE A 418 9.41 11.09 6.17
C PHE A 418 8.13 11.89 6.46
N SER A 419 8.26 13.18 6.83
CA SER A 419 7.09 14.06 6.98
C SER A 419 6.35 14.26 5.65
N ARG A 420 7.07 14.41 4.53
CA ARG A 420 6.48 14.54 3.18
C ARG A 420 5.80 13.25 2.74
N TYR A 421 6.40 12.10 3.03
CA TYR A 421 5.77 10.80 2.79
C TYR A 421 4.43 10.70 3.52
N ARG A 422 4.40 11.07 4.81
CA ARG A 422 3.15 11.08 5.59
C ARG A 422 2.10 11.99 4.96
N GLU A 423 2.45 13.21 4.55
CA GLU A 423 1.52 14.12 3.86
C GLU A 423 0.91 13.48 2.60
N CYS A 424 1.71 12.77 1.82
CA CYS A 424 1.24 12.03 0.64
C CYS A 424 0.31 10.87 1.04
N ALA A 425 0.75 10.03 1.98
CA ALA A 425 0.05 8.82 2.39
C ALA A 425 -1.28 9.09 3.12
N VAL A 426 -1.41 10.22 3.83
CA VAL A 426 -2.68 10.63 4.49
C VAL A 426 -3.69 11.16 3.48
N THR A 427 -3.23 11.91 2.46
CA THR A 427 -4.13 12.49 1.46
C THR A 427 -4.60 11.48 0.42
N ASP A 428 -3.86 10.38 0.24
CA ASP A 428 -4.15 9.32 -0.71
C ASP A 428 -4.84 8.11 -0.06
N SER A 429 -6.17 8.18 0.05
CA SER A 429 -6.99 7.12 0.66
C SER A 429 -7.35 5.96 -0.28
N HIS A 430 -7.15 6.10 -1.60
CA HIS A 430 -7.68 5.18 -2.61
C HIS A 430 -6.64 4.64 -3.62
N SER A 431 -5.42 5.18 -3.65
CA SER A 431 -4.42 4.92 -4.70
C SER A 431 -3.00 4.65 -4.18
N ARG A 432 -2.87 3.95 -3.04
CA ARG A 432 -1.60 3.32 -2.64
C ARG A 432 -1.15 2.31 -3.70
N SER A 433 -0.52 2.82 -4.75
CA SER A 433 0.20 2.05 -5.74
C SER A 433 1.43 1.51 -5.04
N ILE A 434 1.43 0.21 -4.75
CA ILE A 434 2.56 -0.51 -4.13
C ILE A 434 3.88 -0.12 -4.80
N ASP A 435 3.86 -0.03 -6.14
CA ASP A 435 4.99 0.36 -6.98
C ASP A 435 5.62 1.72 -6.66
N VAL A 436 4.84 2.72 -6.23
CA VAL A 436 5.36 4.09 -5.96
C VAL A 436 5.99 4.14 -4.58
N THR A 437 5.36 3.49 -3.60
CA THR A 437 5.91 3.36 -2.26
C THR A 437 7.21 2.57 -2.28
N GLU A 438 7.31 1.52 -3.10
CA GLU A 438 8.57 0.78 -3.32
C GLU A 438 9.68 1.68 -3.89
N LEU A 439 9.41 2.49 -4.92
CA LEU A 439 10.42 3.42 -5.46
C LEU A 439 10.91 4.43 -4.43
N VAL A 440 10.00 4.97 -3.61
CA VAL A 440 10.39 5.89 -2.54
C VAL A 440 11.27 5.15 -1.52
N MET A 441 10.92 3.91 -1.17
CA MET A 441 11.72 3.09 -0.26
C MET A 441 13.12 2.81 -0.81
N ASP A 442 13.24 2.41 -2.08
CA ASP A 442 14.53 2.16 -2.74
C ASP A 442 15.44 3.40 -2.68
N LEU A 443 14.89 4.58 -3.00
CA LEU A 443 15.64 5.84 -2.94
C LEU A 443 15.98 6.26 -1.51
N VAL A 444 15.08 6.05 -0.55
CA VAL A 444 15.36 6.33 0.87
C VAL A 444 16.46 5.41 1.40
N LEU A 445 16.48 4.14 1.01
CA LEU A 445 17.53 3.20 1.37
C LEU A 445 18.88 3.61 0.77
N GLU A 446 18.91 3.95 -0.52
CA GLU A 446 20.11 4.51 -1.16
C GLU A 446 20.61 5.75 -0.41
N TYR A 447 19.70 6.62 0.04
CA TYR A 447 20.05 7.80 0.84
C TYR A 447 20.69 7.44 2.18
N PHE A 448 20.16 6.43 2.89
CA PHE A 448 20.75 5.95 4.15
C PHE A 448 22.12 5.30 3.96
N LEU A 449 22.34 4.60 2.85
CA LEU A 449 23.64 3.99 2.54
C LEU A 449 24.75 5.01 2.28
N ASN A 450 24.40 6.27 1.98
CA ASN A 450 25.39 7.33 1.76
C ASN A 450 25.94 7.94 3.06
N PHE A 451 25.36 7.67 4.23
CA PHE A 451 25.85 8.17 5.52
C PHE A 451 27.25 7.60 5.83
N GLU A 452 28.15 8.45 6.32
CA GLU A 452 29.51 8.03 6.69
C GLU A 452 29.55 7.46 8.11
N ASN A 453 28.72 8.02 9.01
CA ASN A 453 28.62 7.65 10.40
C ASN A 453 27.37 6.79 10.67
N VAL A 454 27.60 5.49 10.87
CA VAL A 454 26.58 4.51 11.27
C VAL A 454 25.81 4.94 12.52
N ALA A 455 26.47 5.56 13.50
CA ALA A 455 25.81 5.97 14.74
C ALA A 455 24.76 7.06 14.48
N GLU A 456 25.01 7.96 13.53
CA GLU A 456 24.04 9.00 13.15
C GLU A 456 22.85 8.42 12.39
N VAL A 457 23.09 7.40 11.54
CA VAL A 457 22.02 6.62 10.91
C VAL A 457 21.13 5.94 11.96
N GLN A 458 21.75 5.20 12.87
CA GLN A 458 21.05 4.50 13.95
C GLN A 458 20.24 5.47 14.81
N LEU A 459 20.84 6.61 15.19
CA LEU A 459 20.15 7.65 15.97
C LEU A 459 18.96 8.24 15.19
N THR A 460 19.13 8.51 13.90
CA THR A 460 18.07 9.03 13.03
C THR A 460 16.92 8.04 12.93
N LEU A 461 17.21 6.76 12.68
CA LEU A 461 16.19 5.71 12.59
C LEU A 461 15.46 5.50 13.91
N ILE A 462 16.16 5.54 15.05
CA ILE A 462 15.51 5.47 16.38
C ILE A 462 14.55 6.65 16.57
N LYS A 463 14.98 7.88 16.24
CA LYS A 463 14.12 9.07 16.33
C LYS A 463 12.86 8.92 15.48
N GLN A 464 12.96 8.39 14.27
CA GLN A 464 11.82 8.16 13.38
C GLN A 464 10.92 6.99 13.85
N THR A 465 11.51 5.94 14.43
CA THR A 465 10.79 4.80 15.01
C THR A 465 9.89 5.24 16.18
N LEU A 466 10.38 6.19 16.97
CA LEU A 466 9.67 6.74 18.13
C LEU A 466 8.72 7.90 17.78
N TYR A 467 8.53 8.19 16.49
CA TYR A 467 7.64 9.25 16.06
C TYR A 467 6.16 8.88 16.37
N PRO A 468 5.33 9.84 16.84
CA PRO A 468 3.97 9.54 17.30
C PRO A 468 3.00 9.14 16.17
N ASP A 469 3.29 9.52 14.92
CA ASP A 469 2.48 9.17 13.75
C ASP A 469 2.78 7.75 13.25
N TRP A 470 1.71 6.96 13.09
CA TRP A 470 1.84 5.55 12.71
C TRP A 470 2.35 5.35 11.27
N MET A 471 2.00 6.22 10.31
CA MET A 471 2.44 6.04 8.92
C MET A 471 3.95 6.26 8.80
N GLN A 472 4.45 7.31 9.45
CA GLN A 472 5.86 7.63 9.51
C GLN A 472 6.66 6.51 10.19
N ARG A 473 6.10 5.95 11.27
CA ARG A 473 6.67 4.81 11.98
C ARG A 473 6.74 3.55 11.13
N THR A 474 5.66 3.18 10.45
CA THR A 474 5.63 1.96 9.61
C THR A 474 6.66 2.03 8.49
N VAL A 475 6.82 3.17 7.82
CA VAL A 475 7.88 3.33 6.81
C VAL A 475 9.27 3.15 7.42
N CYS A 476 9.49 3.69 8.62
CA CYS A 476 10.77 3.51 9.31
C CYS A 476 11.02 2.04 9.67
N TRP A 477 9.98 1.28 10.02
CA TRP A 477 10.08 -0.15 10.31
C TRP A 477 10.45 -0.95 9.05
N GLU A 478 9.89 -0.58 7.89
CA GLU A 478 10.30 -1.14 6.60
C GLU A 478 11.77 -0.83 6.31
N VAL A 479 12.23 0.42 6.55
CA VAL A 479 13.65 0.77 6.38
C VAL A 479 14.55 -0.06 7.30
N TRP A 480 14.16 -0.25 8.56
CA TRP A 480 14.89 -1.13 9.48
C TRP A 480 14.94 -2.58 8.98
N ARG A 481 13.84 -3.12 8.45
CA ARG A 481 13.82 -4.47 7.87
C ARG A 481 14.84 -4.58 6.75
N GLU A 482 14.78 -3.65 5.79
CA GLU A 482 15.67 -3.68 4.63
C GLU A 482 17.15 -3.54 5.02
N LEU A 483 17.46 -2.62 5.93
CA LEU A 483 18.82 -2.42 6.42
C LEU A 483 19.37 -3.63 7.19
N LEU A 484 18.60 -4.17 8.15
CA LEU A 484 19.06 -5.28 8.99
C LEU A 484 19.09 -6.61 8.25
N CYS A 485 18.13 -6.89 7.37
CA CYS A 485 17.98 -8.19 6.74
C CYS A 485 18.70 -8.32 5.39
N PHE A 486 18.88 -7.22 4.66
CA PHE A 486 19.34 -7.28 3.26
C PHE A 486 20.50 -6.35 2.91
N CYS A 487 20.59 -5.14 3.48
CA CYS A 487 21.59 -4.15 3.06
C CYS A 487 22.89 -4.15 3.88
N TRP A 488 22.81 -4.21 5.21
CA TRP A 488 24.00 -4.20 6.06
C TRP A 488 24.70 -5.55 6.08
N ASP A 489 26.01 -5.52 6.23
CA ASP A 489 26.74 -6.75 6.53
C ASP A 489 26.29 -7.34 7.88
N GLU A 490 26.50 -8.64 8.03
CA GLU A 490 26.06 -9.38 9.22
C GLU A 490 26.64 -8.80 10.52
N THR A 491 27.87 -8.28 10.49
CA THR A 491 28.52 -7.74 11.70
C THR A 491 27.86 -6.45 12.16
N LEU A 492 27.55 -5.56 11.22
CA LEU A 492 26.88 -4.30 11.45
C LEU A 492 25.43 -4.51 11.86
N ALA A 493 24.73 -5.43 11.20
CA ALA A 493 23.35 -5.78 11.54
C ALA A 493 23.25 -6.37 12.96
N VAL A 494 24.16 -7.27 13.36
CA VAL A 494 24.23 -7.80 14.72
C VAL A 494 24.50 -6.69 15.74
N GLN A 495 25.41 -5.76 15.44
CA GLN A 495 25.70 -4.62 16.32
C GLN A 495 24.48 -3.70 16.49
N ALA A 496 23.79 -3.38 15.40
CA ALA A 496 22.59 -2.56 15.43
C ALA A 496 21.45 -3.24 16.18
N LEU A 497 21.22 -4.54 15.97
CA LEU A 497 20.21 -5.31 16.71
C LEU A 497 20.54 -5.38 18.21
N ARG A 498 21.81 -5.60 18.57
CA ARG A 498 22.26 -5.55 19.98
C ARG A 498 22.03 -4.18 20.59
N MET A 499 22.33 -3.10 19.86
CA MET A 499 22.06 -1.75 20.32
C MET A 499 20.56 -1.53 20.57
N LEU A 500 19.67 -1.99 19.68
CA LEU A 500 18.22 -1.91 19.92
C LEU A 500 17.81 -2.68 21.18
N VAL A 501 18.34 -3.88 21.39
CA VAL A 501 18.10 -4.66 22.62
C VAL A 501 18.65 -3.94 23.85
N ASP A 502 19.84 -3.35 23.79
CA ASP A 502 20.47 -2.65 24.91
C ASP A 502 19.67 -1.40 25.31
N VAL A 503 19.09 -0.68 24.34
CA VAL A 503 18.18 0.45 24.61
C VAL A 503 16.95 0.00 25.41
N THR A 504 16.43 -1.21 25.16
CA THR A 504 15.30 -1.76 25.94
C THR A 504 15.68 -2.16 27.36
N GLN A 505 16.98 -2.33 27.64
CA GLN A 505 17.54 -2.75 28.93
C GLN A 505 18.08 -1.58 29.76
N TRP A 506 17.96 -0.34 29.27
CA TRP A 506 18.54 0.84 29.90
C TRP A 506 17.99 1.08 31.32
N ASP A 507 18.90 1.31 32.26
CA ASP A 507 18.59 1.53 33.69
C ASP A 507 18.94 2.96 34.11
N ASP A 508 17.91 3.77 34.38
CA ASP A 508 17.98 5.16 34.89
C ASP A 508 18.82 5.31 36.18
N GLY A 509 19.16 4.19 36.86
CA GLY A 509 19.91 4.18 38.11
C GLY A 509 21.44 4.24 37.98
N SER A 510 22.01 4.10 36.78
CA SER A 510 23.48 4.05 36.59
C SER A 510 24.08 5.39 36.14
N CYS A 511 24.72 6.06 37.10
CA CYS A 511 25.65 7.22 37.03
C CYS A 511 25.36 8.50 36.22
N ASP A 512 24.34 8.62 35.36
CA ASP A 512 24.00 9.90 34.74
C ASP A 512 22.49 10.19 34.81
N LYS A 513 22.11 11.08 35.73
CA LYS A 513 20.73 11.58 35.91
C LYS A 513 20.21 12.38 34.70
N SER A 514 20.97 12.46 33.62
CA SER A 514 20.70 13.33 32.48
C SER A 514 19.77 12.72 31.43
N PHE A 515 19.54 11.40 31.44
CA PHE A 515 18.73 10.73 30.42
C PHE A 515 17.70 9.80 31.05
N VAL A 516 16.43 10.17 30.92
CA VAL A 516 15.26 9.32 31.23
C VAL A 516 14.61 8.98 29.89
N LEU A 517 14.52 7.70 29.55
CA LEU A 517 13.80 7.27 28.36
C LEU A 517 12.31 7.60 28.50
N ALA A 518 11.70 8.14 27.44
CA ALA A 518 10.27 8.39 27.43
C ALA A 518 9.48 7.08 27.63
N SER A 519 8.35 7.15 28.32
CA SER A 519 7.49 5.98 28.52
C SER A 519 6.99 5.44 27.17
N GLY A 520 7.20 4.15 26.90
CA GLY A 520 6.73 3.48 25.68
C GLY A 520 7.84 3.12 24.68
N VAL A 521 9.03 3.74 24.78
CA VAL A 521 10.18 3.47 23.89
C VAL A 521 10.54 1.98 23.83
N MET A 522 10.60 1.33 25.00
CA MET A 522 10.87 -0.10 25.10
C MET A 522 9.86 -0.96 24.31
N ASP A 523 8.57 -0.63 24.37
CA ASP A 523 7.54 -1.43 23.71
C ASP A 523 7.59 -1.25 22.18
N GLU A 524 7.83 -0.03 21.70
CA GLU A 524 7.99 0.27 20.27
C GLU A 524 9.20 -0.45 19.65
N ILE A 525 10.35 -0.46 20.35
CA ILE A 525 11.55 -1.16 19.86
C ILE A 525 11.32 -2.67 19.83
N LEU A 526 10.69 -3.24 20.85
CA LEU A 526 10.42 -4.68 20.87
C LEU A 526 9.33 -5.09 19.87
N GLN A 527 8.37 -4.21 19.58
CA GLN A 527 7.43 -4.41 18.47
C GLN A 527 8.14 -4.37 17.11
N LEU A 528 9.08 -3.44 16.91
CA LEU A 528 9.93 -3.40 15.72
C LEU A 528 10.74 -4.69 15.55
N ILE A 529 11.39 -5.17 16.62
CA ILE A 529 12.16 -6.43 16.57
C ILE A 529 11.25 -7.60 16.19
N ALA A 530 10.06 -7.71 16.80
CA ALA A 530 9.11 -8.77 16.46
C ALA A 530 8.56 -8.64 15.03
N PHE A 531 8.33 -7.42 14.54
CA PHE A 531 7.91 -7.16 13.16
C PHE A 531 8.93 -7.71 12.14
N ILE A 532 10.22 -7.54 12.41
CA ILE A 532 11.31 -7.91 11.48
C ILE A 532 11.74 -9.38 11.64
N PHE A 533 11.47 -10.01 12.79
CA PHE A 533 12.03 -11.31 13.17
C PHE A 533 11.90 -12.41 12.10
N ALA A 534 10.74 -12.52 11.44
CA ALA A 534 10.49 -13.56 10.45
C ALA A 534 11.39 -13.42 9.19
N ASP A 535 11.79 -12.19 8.86
CA ASP A 535 12.62 -11.88 7.69
C ASP A 535 14.12 -11.85 8.04
N MET A 536 14.48 -11.91 9.33
CA MET A 536 15.87 -11.88 9.77
C MET A 536 16.64 -13.13 9.32
N PRO A 537 17.91 -12.99 8.86
CA PRO A 537 18.84 -14.11 8.75
C PRO A 537 18.97 -14.87 10.09
N THR A 538 19.24 -16.17 10.02
CA THR A 538 19.31 -17.06 11.20
C THR A 538 20.25 -16.52 12.28
N SER A 539 21.39 -15.93 11.92
CA SER A 539 22.34 -15.36 12.90
C SER A 539 21.80 -14.17 13.68
N LEU A 540 20.90 -13.36 13.09
CA LEU A 540 20.19 -12.30 13.81
C LEU A 540 19.04 -12.86 14.66
N GLN A 541 18.34 -13.89 14.15
CA GLN A 541 17.35 -14.61 14.94
C GLN A 541 17.98 -15.24 16.18
N ASP A 542 19.20 -15.79 16.05
CA ASP A 542 19.98 -16.34 17.16
C ASP A 542 20.24 -15.29 18.25
N VAL A 543 20.54 -14.03 17.90
CA VAL A 543 20.69 -12.94 18.88
C VAL A 543 19.41 -12.71 19.67
N CYS A 544 18.25 -12.69 19.01
CA CYS A 544 16.95 -12.55 19.68
C CYS A 544 16.63 -13.76 20.56
N MET A 545 16.92 -14.97 20.06
CA MET A 545 16.73 -16.22 20.77
C MET A 545 17.62 -16.31 22.02
N ASP A 546 18.89 -15.92 21.92
CA ASP A 546 19.83 -15.88 23.04
C ASP A 546 19.35 -14.93 24.14
N GLN A 547 18.81 -13.76 23.77
CA GLN A 547 18.29 -12.78 24.73
C GLN A 547 17.04 -13.28 25.45
N ALA A 548 16.09 -13.88 24.72
CA ALA A 548 14.90 -14.48 25.32
C ALA A 548 15.29 -15.67 26.22
N THR A 549 16.23 -16.51 25.75
CA THR A 549 16.72 -17.70 26.45
C THR A 549 17.46 -17.35 27.73
N ALA A 550 18.26 -16.28 27.74
CA ALA A 550 18.92 -15.79 28.95
C ALA A 550 17.92 -15.41 30.05
N GLY A 551 16.76 -14.81 29.69
CA GLY A 551 15.69 -14.52 30.64
C GLY A 551 15.05 -15.80 31.21
N ILE A 552 14.83 -16.80 30.35
CA ILE A 552 14.32 -18.12 30.74
C ILE A 552 15.27 -18.81 31.71
N ASP A 553 16.56 -18.90 31.37
CA ASP A 553 17.57 -19.56 32.20
C ASP A 553 17.71 -18.92 33.58
N VAL A 554 17.65 -17.58 33.69
CA VAL A 554 17.68 -16.87 34.99
C VAL A 554 16.46 -17.24 35.84
N ILE A 555 15.25 -17.21 35.26
CA ILE A 555 14.01 -17.50 36.00
C ILE A 555 13.95 -18.98 36.42
N ILE A 556 14.39 -19.90 35.57
CA ILE A 556 14.40 -21.34 35.86
C ILE A 556 15.43 -21.68 36.94
N SER A 557 16.66 -21.15 36.83
CA SER A 557 17.75 -21.49 37.75
C SER A 557 17.55 -20.94 39.16
N GLU A 558 16.99 -19.73 39.29
CA GLU A 558 16.75 -19.08 40.59
C GLU A 558 15.32 -19.33 41.13
N GLY A 559 14.40 -19.80 40.29
CA GLY A 559 13.02 -20.09 40.65
C GLY A 559 12.22 -18.86 41.13
N PRO A 560 11.22 -19.03 42.02
CA PRO A 560 10.45 -17.91 42.58
C PRO A 560 11.27 -16.87 43.35
N GLY A 561 12.51 -17.19 43.73
CA GLY A 561 13.42 -16.30 44.44
C GLY A 561 14.27 -15.40 43.54
N HIS A 562 14.08 -15.45 42.22
CA HIS A 562 14.95 -14.77 41.26
C HIS A 562 15.02 -13.25 41.47
N HIS A 563 16.19 -12.68 41.18
CA HIS A 563 16.36 -11.23 41.26
C HIS A 563 15.78 -10.52 40.03
N PHE A 564 14.50 -10.13 40.13
CA PHE A 564 13.82 -9.43 39.05
C PHE A 564 14.33 -7.99 38.88
N ASN A 565 14.96 -7.73 37.74
CA ASN A 565 15.50 -6.44 37.34
C ASN A 565 14.98 -6.05 35.95
N LEU A 566 15.34 -4.84 35.47
CA LEU A 566 14.84 -4.31 34.20
C LEU A 566 15.28 -5.15 32.99
N ARG A 567 16.44 -5.83 33.09
CA ARG A 567 16.96 -6.72 32.05
C ARG A 567 16.13 -8.00 31.92
N VAL A 568 15.87 -8.70 33.03
CA VAL A 568 15.00 -9.90 33.03
C VAL A 568 13.59 -9.52 32.56
N ALA A 569 13.13 -8.34 32.99
CA ALA A 569 11.84 -7.81 32.59
C ALA A 569 11.74 -7.54 31.07
N SER A 570 12.76 -6.94 30.45
CA SER A 570 12.77 -6.70 29.00
C SER A 570 12.99 -7.98 28.18
N GLN A 571 13.76 -8.95 28.68
CA GLN A 571 13.92 -10.27 28.06
C GLN A 571 12.60 -11.04 28.04
N LEU A 572 11.84 -11.01 29.13
CA LEU A 572 10.50 -11.59 29.19
C LEU A 572 9.51 -10.84 28.28
N HIS A 573 9.69 -9.52 28.15
CA HIS A 573 8.89 -8.70 27.22
C HIS A 573 9.25 -8.97 25.75
N LEU A 574 10.52 -9.22 25.43
CA LEU A 574 10.95 -9.70 24.13
C LEU A 574 10.30 -11.05 23.81
N LEU A 575 10.32 -11.99 24.75
CA LEU A 575 9.66 -13.29 24.59
C LEU A 575 8.14 -13.14 24.35
N GLU A 576 7.47 -12.21 25.04
CA GLU A 576 6.06 -11.86 24.78
C GLU A 576 5.84 -11.46 23.30
N LYS A 577 6.67 -10.54 22.78
CA LYS A 577 6.54 -10.06 21.41
C LYS A 577 6.89 -11.13 20.37
N LEU A 578 7.93 -11.92 20.62
CA LEU A 578 8.34 -13.05 19.77
C LEU A 578 7.26 -14.15 19.72
N ALA A 579 6.68 -14.51 20.86
CA ALA A 579 5.53 -15.42 20.92
C ALA A 579 4.31 -14.85 20.15
N GLY A 580 4.16 -13.53 20.11
CA GLY A 580 3.15 -12.84 19.30
C GLY A 580 3.29 -13.05 17.79
N VAL A 581 4.51 -13.30 17.30
CA VAL A 581 4.83 -13.48 15.86
C VAL A 581 5.21 -14.92 15.51
N HIS A 582 4.85 -15.88 16.37
CA HIS A 582 5.10 -17.31 16.17
C HIS A 582 6.59 -17.63 15.92
N PHE A 583 7.49 -17.01 16.69
CA PHE A 583 8.94 -17.05 16.44
C PHE A 583 9.54 -18.45 16.23
N LEU A 584 9.09 -19.49 16.96
CA LEU A 584 9.60 -20.85 16.74
C LEU A 584 9.20 -21.39 15.37
N HIS A 585 8.03 -21.03 14.86
CA HIS A 585 7.58 -21.45 13.53
C HIS A 585 8.47 -20.87 12.42
N SER A 586 8.88 -19.60 12.55
CA SER A 586 9.75 -18.91 11.59
C SER A 586 11.24 -19.17 11.79
N TYR A 587 11.66 -19.60 12.99
CA TYR A 587 13.04 -19.91 13.31
C TYR A 587 13.47 -21.26 12.69
N ASN A 588 14.45 -21.21 11.80
CA ASN A 588 15.03 -22.40 11.14
C ASN A 588 16.48 -22.68 11.60
N GLY A 589 16.84 -22.23 12.80
CA GLY A 589 18.19 -22.45 13.33
C GLY A 589 18.42 -23.89 13.81
N PRO A 590 19.68 -24.36 13.81
CA PRO A 590 20.03 -25.73 14.15
C PRO A 590 19.70 -26.11 15.60
N MET A 591 19.52 -25.11 16.47
CA MET A 591 19.23 -25.31 17.89
C MET A 591 17.73 -25.34 18.21
N LYS A 592 16.83 -25.22 17.22
CA LYS A 592 15.39 -25.18 17.47
C LYS A 592 14.89 -26.43 18.22
N ASP A 593 15.21 -27.62 17.71
CA ASP A 593 14.76 -28.88 18.31
C ASP A 593 15.38 -29.09 19.70
N ASP A 594 16.66 -28.75 19.86
CA ASP A 594 17.36 -28.79 21.14
C ASP A 594 16.76 -27.83 22.17
N TRP A 595 16.34 -26.64 21.73
CA TRP A 595 15.68 -25.64 22.56
C TRP A 595 14.33 -26.16 23.06
N VAL A 596 13.51 -26.73 22.16
CA VAL A 596 12.21 -27.33 22.53
C VAL A 596 12.41 -28.51 23.48
N ALA A 597 13.35 -29.41 23.17
CA ALA A 597 13.66 -30.57 23.99
C ALA A 597 14.17 -30.19 25.40
N LYS A 598 14.88 -29.06 25.53
CA LYS A 598 15.36 -28.55 26.82
C LYS A 598 14.24 -27.88 27.61
N TYR A 599 13.56 -26.88 27.05
CA TYR A 599 12.70 -25.99 27.83
C TYR A 599 11.27 -26.48 28.00
N LEU A 600 10.72 -27.26 27.05
CA LEU A 600 9.35 -27.76 27.17
C LEU A 600 9.16 -28.63 28.43
N PRO A 601 10.00 -29.67 28.70
CA PRO A 601 9.84 -30.48 29.90
C PRO A 601 10.05 -29.69 31.19
N ILE A 602 11.03 -28.78 31.20
CA ILE A 602 11.31 -27.94 32.38
C ILE A 602 10.12 -27.02 32.68
N CYS A 603 9.56 -26.37 31.67
CA CYS A 603 8.41 -25.50 31.85
C CYS A 603 7.17 -26.29 32.33
N PHE A 604 6.97 -27.53 31.88
CA PHE A 604 5.91 -28.39 32.41
C PHE A 604 6.08 -28.67 33.91
N GLU A 605 7.28 -29.05 34.33
CA GLU A 605 7.60 -29.29 35.74
C GLU A 605 7.47 -28.02 36.58
N CYS A 606 8.04 -26.91 36.13
CA CYS A 606 7.96 -25.62 36.81
C CYS A 606 6.52 -25.14 36.93
N CYS A 607 5.76 -25.16 35.84
CA CYS A 607 4.37 -24.70 35.85
C CYS A 607 3.50 -25.57 36.77
N GLY A 608 3.59 -26.90 36.67
CA GLY A 608 2.86 -27.82 37.57
C GLY A 608 3.17 -27.56 39.04
N THR A 609 4.47 -27.47 39.37
CA THR A 609 4.94 -27.20 40.74
C THR A 609 4.43 -25.85 41.27
N ILE A 610 4.46 -24.80 40.42
CA ILE A 610 3.99 -23.47 40.81
C ILE A 610 2.47 -23.44 41.01
N LEU A 611 1.71 -24.11 40.15
CA LEU A 611 0.25 -24.21 40.30
C LEU A 611 -0.12 -24.99 41.58
N ASP A 612 0.62 -26.04 41.92
CA ASP A 612 0.47 -26.76 43.20
C ASP A 612 0.79 -25.86 44.41
N PHE A 613 1.83 -25.02 44.33
CA PHE A 613 2.16 -24.07 45.39
C PHE A 613 1.13 -22.94 45.53
N LEU A 614 0.64 -22.38 44.43
CA LEU A 614 -0.38 -21.33 44.44
C LEU A 614 -1.72 -21.87 44.97
N SER A 615 -2.12 -23.07 44.52
CA SER A 615 -3.36 -23.72 44.97
C SER A 615 -3.32 -24.15 46.45
N SER A 616 -2.17 -24.62 46.96
CA SER A 616 -1.99 -24.98 48.37
C SER A 616 -1.79 -23.77 49.30
N GLY A 617 -1.29 -22.65 48.78
CA GLY A 617 -1.02 -21.41 49.49
C GLY A 617 -2.26 -20.71 50.08
N VAL A 618 -3.47 -21.03 49.60
CA VAL A 618 -4.74 -20.50 50.12
C VAL A 618 -4.98 -20.86 51.61
N LYS A 619 -4.25 -21.83 52.16
CA LYS A 619 -4.35 -22.25 53.57
C LYS A 619 -3.22 -21.73 54.48
N ALA A 620 -2.16 -21.12 53.94
CA ALA A 620 -1.01 -20.64 54.72
C ALA A 620 -0.89 -19.11 54.63
N THR A 621 -1.41 -18.41 55.64
CA THR A 621 -1.47 -16.94 55.77
C THR A 621 -0.12 -16.22 55.91
N THR A 622 1.00 -16.80 55.46
CA THR A 622 2.36 -16.29 55.69
C THR A 622 3.28 -16.23 54.47
N ALA A 623 2.83 -16.54 53.25
CA ALA A 623 3.65 -16.32 52.06
C ALA A 623 3.88 -14.81 51.83
N LYS A 624 5.16 -14.38 51.83
CA LYS A 624 5.54 -12.99 51.53
C LYS A 624 5.06 -12.63 50.11
N ARG A 625 4.47 -11.44 49.92
CA ARG A 625 3.98 -10.91 48.63
C ARG A 625 4.98 -11.07 47.49
N ASP A 626 6.27 -10.89 47.77
CA ASP A 626 7.35 -11.02 46.78
C ASP A 626 7.52 -12.48 46.29
N GLY A 627 7.24 -13.47 47.14
CA GLY A 627 7.27 -14.89 46.75
C GLY A 627 6.13 -15.26 45.81
N ILE A 628 4.92 -14.73 46.02
CA ILE A 628 3.77 -14.95 45.13
C ILE A 628 4.03 -14.30 43.77
N LEU A 629 4.58 -13.08 43.73
CA LEU A 629 4.95 -12.41 42.48
C LEU A 629 6.07 -13.17 41.74
N GLY A 630 7.05 -13.70 42.46
CA GLY A 630 8.08 -14.58 41.91
C GLY A 630 7.48 -15.84 41.26
N MET A 631 6.51 -16.48 41.93
CA MET A 631 5.78 -17.63 41.38
C MET A 631 4.99 -17.27 40.11
N ILE A 632 4.28 -16.14 40.11
CA ILE A 632 3.52 -15.66 38.94
C ILE A 632 4.44 -15.40 37.74
N ARG A 633 5.65 -14.88 37.94
CA ARG A 633 6.62 -14.66 36.86
C ARG A 633 7.15 -15.96 36.26
N VAL A 634 7.38 -16.99 37.10
CA VAL A 634 7.74 -18.33 36.61
C VAL A 634 6.60 -18.90 35.77
N LEU A 635 5.35 -18.78 36.25
CA LEU A 635 4.15 -19.20 35.54
C LEU A 635 4.00 -18.49 34.18
N ASP A 636 4.15 -17.17 34.18
CA ASP A 636 4.09 -16.32 32.98
C ASP A 636 5.13 -16.73 31.93
N MET A 637 6.40 -16.89 32.32
CA MET A 637 7.46 -17.39 31.45
C MET A 637 7.11 -18.78 30.86
N CYS A 638 6.64 -19.71 31.70
CA CYS A 638 6.27 -21.06 31.24
C CYS A 638 5.12 -21.01 30.22
N LEU A 639 4.11 -20.17 30.44
CA LEU A 639 2.99 -20.00 29.51
C LEU A 639 3.43 -19.45 28.15
N LEU A 640 4.39 -18.51 28.13
CA LEU A 640 4.96 -18.00 26.88
C LEU A 640 5.74 -19.08 26.11
N VAL A 641 6.51 -19.91 26.82
CA VAL A 641 7.21 -21.06 26.22
C VAL A 641 6.21 -22.05 25.65
N PHE A 642 5.15 -22.40 26.39
CA PHE A 642 4.09 -23.29 25.89
C PHE A 642 3.41 -22.72 24.66
N ARG A 643 3.11 -21.42 24.64
CA ARG A 643 2.56 -20.75 23.46
C ARG A 643 3.49 -20.90 22.26
N GLY A 644 4.77 -20.54 22.40
CA GLY A 644 5.73 -20.66 21.31
C GLY A 644 5.83 -22.07 20.74
N VAL A 645 5.91 -23.09 21.61
CA VAL A 645 5.99 -24.50 21.18
C VAL A 645 4.67 -24.98 20.57
N PHE A 646 3.53 -24.59 21.14
CA PHE A 646 2.22 -24.97 20.62
C PHE A 646 2.00 -24.42 19.20
N ASP A 647 2.34 -23.15 18.99
CA ASP A 647 2.21 -22.48 17.68
C ASP A 647 3.10 -23.13 16.60
N ASP A 648 4.27 -23.66 16.96
CA ASP A 648 5.14 -24.42 16.04
C ASP A 648 4.59 -25.82 15.71
N MET A 649 4.06 -26.51 16.71
CA MET A 649 3.52 -27.87 16.60
C MET A 649 2.16 -27.95 15.90
N GLU A 650 1.38 -26.86 15.85
CA GLU A 650 0.07 -26.79 15.15
C GLU A 650 0.20 -27.17 13.65
N ALA A 651 1.39 -26.99 13.06
CA ALA A 651 1.70 -27.38 11.68
C ALA A 651 1.91 -28.89 11.46
N GLN A 652 2.17 -29.66 12.53
CA GLN A 652 2.52 -31.09 12.49
C GLN A 652 1.45 -31.92 13.24
N GLN A 653 0.38 -32.31 12.53
CA GLN A 653 -0.90 -32.80 13.08
C GLN A 653 -0.86 -34.05 14.00
N ASP A 654 0.24 -34.83 14.03
CA ASP A 654 0.24 -36.18 14.60
C ASP A 654 0.48 -36.28 16.13
N GLY A 655 0.94 -35.21 16.80
CA GLY A 655 1.25 -35.19 18.25
C GLY A 655 0.39 -34.27 19.13
N ILE A 656 -0.58 -33.58 18.54
CA ILE A 656 -1.24 -32.41 19.15
C ILE A 656 -2.27 -32.79 20.23
N ALA A 657 -2.89 -33.97 20.14
CA ALA A 657 -4.06 -34.31 20.97
C ALA A 657 -3.77 -34.44 22.48
N GLU A 658 -2.69 -35.12 22.86
CA GLU A 658 -2.30 -35.29 24.27
C GLU A 658 -1.81 -33.96 24.87
N LEU A 659 -0.95 -33.26 24.13
CA LEU A 659 -0.46 -31.94 24.50
C LEU A 659 -1.62 -30.94 24.69
N SER A 660 -2.63 -30.98 23.81
CA SER A 660 -3.83 -30.14 23.90
C SER A 660 -4.61 -30.36 25.20
N ILE A 661 -4.76 -31.62 25.64
CA ILE A 661 -5.47 -31.93 26.89
C ILE A 661 -4.70 -31.37 28.09
N ILE A 662 -3.38 -31.55 28.11
CA ILE A 662 -2.51 -31.06 29.19
C ILE A 662 -2.53 -29.53 29.24
N LEU A 663 -2.37 -28.85 28.10
CA LEU A 663 -2.38 -27.40 28.01
C LEU A 663 -3.73 -26.78 28.40
N VAL A 664 -4.86 -27.36 28.02
CA VAL A 664 -6.18 -26.88 28.50
C VAL A 664 -6.27 -26.95 30.02
N CYS A 665 -5.85 -28.07 30.63
CA CYS A 665 -5.84 -28.21 32.09
C CYS A 665 -4.97 -27.15 32.75
N MET A 666 -3.73 -26.99 32.26
CA MET A 666 -2.77 -26.07 32.85
C MET A 666 -3.13 -24.60 32.64
N SER A 667 -3.59 -24.20 31.44
CA SER A 667 -4.01 -22.83 31.18
C SER A 667 -5.29 -22.47 31.93
N THR A 668 -6.20 -23.43 32.14
CA THR A 668 -7.39 -23.22 32.98
C THR A 668 -6.99 -23.00 34.44
N GLU A 669 -6.15 -23.87 34.98
CA GLU A 669 -5.68 -23.76 36.37
C GLU A 669 -4.85 -22.48 36.58
N ALA A 670 -3.97 -22.14 35.63
CA ALA A 670 -3.22 -20.89 35.63
C ALA A 670 -4.16 -19.67 35.68
N LEU A 671 -5.22 -19.66 34.86
CA LEU A 671 -6.22 -18.60 34.87
C LEU A 671 -6.95 -18.52 36.23
N SER A 672 -7.30 -19.67 36.83
CA SER A 672 -7.91 -19.73 38.16
C SER A 672 -7.00 -19.16 39.24
N GLN A 673 -5.70 -19.49 39.21
CA GLN A 673 -4.72 -18.95 40.16
C GLN A 673 -4.49 -17.44 39.96
N LEU A 674 -4.43 -16.97 38.71
CA LEU A 674 -4.32 -15.54 38.40
C LEU A 674 -5.56 -14.77 38.90
N ALA A 675 -6.77 -15.32 38.71
CA ALA A 675 -8.02 -14.74 39.20
C ALA A 675 -8.10 -14.70 40.74
N ALA A 676 -7.58 -15.73 41.42
CA ALA A 676 -7.55 -15.79 42.88
C ALA A 676 -6.56 -14.78 43.50
N HIS A 677 -5.39 -14.61 42.88
CA HIS A 677 -4.30 -13.79 43.43
C HIS A 677 -4.29 -12.34 42.94
N SER A 678 -5.01 -11.98 41.87
CA SER A 678 -5.09 -10.60 41.33
C SER A 678 -5.44 -9.54 42.39
N LYS A 679 -6.31 -9.88 43.36
CA LYS A 679 -6.72 -8.98 44.47
C LYS A 679 -5.62 -8.74 45.51
N GLN A 680 -4.78 -9.75 45.77
CA GLN A 680 -3.78 -9.72 46.85
C GLN A 680 -2.51 -8.97 46.44
N THR A 681 -2.19 -8.96 45.15
CA THR A 681 -0.97 -8.35 44.60
C THR A 681 -1.03 -6.84 44.41
N GLU A 682 -2.19 -6.19 44.58
CA GLU A 682 -2.34 -4.74 44.30
C GLU A 682 -2.95 -3.94 45.47
N GLY A 683 -3.80 -4.55 46.32
CA GLY A 683 -4.59 -3.82 47.34
C GLY A 683 -3.89 -3.31 48.59
N SER A 684 -2.67 -3.76 48.93
CA SER A 684 -2.07 -3.47 50.25
C SER A 684 -1.19 -2.21 50.35
N GLN A 685 -0.88 -1.50 49.26
CA GLN A 685 -0.12 -0.23 49.37
C GLN A 685 -1.03 1.00 49.46
N ILE A 686 -2.27 0.95 48.96
CA ILE A 686 -3.13 2.15 48.89
C ILE A 686 -3.94 2.35 50.19
N ILE A 687 -4.28 1.27 50.91
CA ILE A 687 -5.18 1.35 52.08
C ILE A 687 -4.45 1.19 53.42
N ALA A 688 -3.32 0.47 53.48
CA ALA A 688 -2.61 0.20 54.74
C ALA A 688 -1.63 1.29 55.18
N SER A 689 -1.21 2.19 54.28
CA SER A 689 -0.42 3.37 54.62
C SER A 689 -1.21 4.63 54.29
N GLY A 690 -2.07 5.05 55.22
CA GLY A 690 -2.67 6.38 55.13
C GLY A 690 -1.57 7.42 54.97
N PHE A 691 -1.65 8.22 53.89
CA PHE A 691 -0.99 9.51 53.70
C PHE A 691 0.41 9.71 54.34
N GLN A 692 1.30 8.72 54.27
CA GLN A 692 2.72 8.95 54.41
C GLN A 692 3.33 8.83 53.03
N SER A 693 3.57 9.98 52.39
CA SER A 693 4.34 10.06 51.17
C SER A 693 5.68 9.36 51.39
N GLN A 694 5.89 8.21 50.76
CA GLN A 694 7.21 7.61 50.65
C GLN A 694 8.05 8.52 49.74
N THR A 695 8.66 9.54 50.33
CA THR A 695 9.53 10.54 49.70
C THR A 695 10.85 9.98 49.12
N ASN A 696 11.03 8.65 49.10
CA ASN A 696 12.24 7.98 48.64
C ASN A 696 11.98 6.86 47.60
N ARG A 697 10.85 6.88 46.85
CA ARG A 697 10.70 5.95 45.70
C ARG A 697 11.51 6.46 44.52
N THR A 698 12.50 5.68 44.09
CA THR A 698 13.27 5.92 42.86
C THR A 698 12.40 5.64 41.63
N ASN A 699 12.61 6.35 40.52
CA ASN A 699 11.94 6.06 39.23
C ASN A 699 12.10 4.58 38.83
N ARG A 700 13.27 3.99 39.12
CA ARG A 700 13.59 2.57 38.94
C ARG A 700 12.63 1.64 39.69
N SER A 701 12.34 1.92 40.97
CA SER A 701 11.38 1.10 41.73
C SER A 701 9.96 1.15 41.17
N VAL A 702 9.53 2.31 40.66
CA VAL A 702 8.21 2.48 40.04
C VAL A 702 8.12 1.77 38.69
N ALA A 703 9.18 1.85 37.88
CA ALA A 703 9.27 1.13 36.60
C ALA A 703 9.23 -0.39 36.80
N LEU A 704 9.99 -0.92 37.77
CA LEU A 704 9.99 -2.34 38.11
C LEU A 704 8.64 -2.81 38.65
N GLU A 705 7.97 -2.02 39.51
CA GLU A 705 6.62 -2.33 39.99
C GLU A 705 5.62 -2.42 38.82
N LYS A 706 5.69 -1.49 37.85
CA LYS A 706 4.83 -1.48 36.66
C LYS A 706 5.08 -2.66 35.72
N VAL A 707 6.34 -3.06 35.51
CA VAL A 707 6.64 -4.22 34.66
C VAL A 707 6.33 -5.53 35.37
N ALA A 708 6.50 -5.59 36.69
CA ALA A 708 6.08 -6.73 37.50
C ALA A 708 4.55 -6.93 37.45
N SER A 709 3.75 -5.86 37.49
CA SER A 709 2.29 -5.96 37.36
C SER A 709 1.83 -6.43 35.98
N ARG A 710 2.61 -6.15 34.91
CA ARG A 710 2.32 -6.64 33.55
C ARG A 710 2.35 -8.17 33.44
N CYS A 711 3.10 -8.87 34.31
CA CYS A 711 3.23 -10.34 34.26
C CYS A 711 1.87 -11.04 34.48
N ILE A 712 0.99 -10.49 35.32
CA ILE A 712 -0.36 -11.05 35.55
C ILE A 712 -1.22 -10.87 34.30
N GLY A 713 -1.19 -9.68 33.70
CA GLY A 713 -1.94 -9.37 32.48
C GLY A 713 -1.49 -10.25 31.30
N ARG A 714 -0.17 -10.37 31.10
CA ARG A 714 0.41 -11.22 30.05
C ARG A 714 0.14 -12.71 30.27
N ALA A 715 0.26 -13.21 31.50
CA ALA A 715 -0.05 -14.60 31.80
C ALA A 715 -1.54 -14.91 31.56
N THR A 716 -2.43 -13.95 31.87
CA THR A 716 -3.86 -14.02 31.57
C THR A 716 -4.09 -14.05 30.05
N GLU A 717 -3.44 -13.15 29.31
CA GLU A 717 -3.50 -13.10 27.85
C GLU A 717 -3.06 -14.40 27.21
N THR A 718 -1.90 -14.90 27.62
CA THR A 718 -1.30 -16.12 27.06
C THR A 718 -2.15 -17.35 27.40
N SER A 719 -2.72 -17.42 28.60
CA SER A 719 -3.66 -18.48 28.98
C SER A 719 -4.93 -18.44 28.12
N LEU A 720 -5.52 -17.26 27.90
CA LEU A 720 -6.71 -17.10 27.07
C LEU A 720 -6.43 -17.37 25.59
N TYR A 721 -5.24 -17.03 25.09
CA TYR A 721 -4.79 -17.37 23.74
C TYR A 721 -4.74 -18.89 23.54
N LEU A 722 -4.04 -19.60 24.41
CA LEU A 722 -3.94 -21.08 24.37
C LEU A 722 -5.33 -21.72 24.46
N LEU A 723 -6.16 -21.27 25.40
CA LEU A 723 -7.53 -21.76 25.54
C LEU A 723 -8.40 -21.45 24.32
N SER A 724 -8.14 -20.34 23.62
CA SER A 724 -8.87 -19.98 22.41
C SER A 724 -8.55 -20.91 21.25
N LYS A 725 -7.27 -21.23 21.04
CA LYS A 725 -6.82 -22.21 20.06
C LYS A 725 -7.33 -23.62 20.37
N LEU A 726 -7.40 -23.95 21.65
CA LEU A 726 -7.88 -25.24 22.16
C LEU A 726 -9.38 -25.27 22.45
N GLY A 727 -10.16 -24.39 21.80
CA GLY A 727 -11.57 -24.17 22.08
C GLY A 727 -12.42 -25.44 22.01
N LEU A 728 -12.17 -26.35 21.06
CA LEU A 728 -12.89 -27.63 20.96
C LEU A 728 -12.68 -28.51 22.20
N VAL A 729 -11.44 -28.59 22.70
CA VAL A 729 -11.09 -29.37 23.89
C VAL A 729 -11.68 -28.72 25.14
N LEU A 730 -11.59 -27.39 25.26
CA LEU A 730 -12.19 -26.64 26.37
C LEU A 730 -13.73 -26.83 26.41
N LYS A 731 -14.41 -26.70 25.27
CA LYS A 731 -15.87 -26.86 25.13
C LYS A 731 -16.36 -28.26 25.48
N SER A 732 -15.51 -29.29 25.36
CA SER A 732 -15.85 -30.64 25.85
C SER A 732 -16.11 -30.67 27.37
N ASN A 733 -15.68 -29.61 28.07
CA ASN A 733 -15.97 -29.32 29.48
C ASN A 733 -15.64 -30.49 30.43
N LYS A 734 -14.62 -31.28 30.09
CA LYS A 734 -14.07 -32.28 30.99
C LYS A 734 -13.65 -31.60 32.29
N ASN A 735 -14.07 -32.13 33.43
CA ASN A 735 -13.82 -31.55 34.75
C ASN A 735 -14.36 -30.11 34.97
N ASN A 736 -15.42 -29.70 34.26
CA ASN A 736 -16.03 -28.37 34.39
C ASN A 736 -15.12 -27.17 34.00
N GLN A 737 -14.08 -27.40 33.21
CA GLN A 737 -13.08 -26.39 32.84
C GLN A 737 -13.66 -25.17 32.13
N CYS A 738 -14.57 -25.36 31.17
CA CYS A 738 -15.18 -24.24 30.44
C CYS A 738 -15.99 -23.34 31.38
N VAL A 739 -16.71 -23.94 32.34
CA VAL A 739 -17.48 -23.20 33.34
C VAL A 739 -16.56 -22.48 34.33
N GLN A 740 -15.44 -23.11 34.69
CA GLN A 740 -14.43 -22.51 35.56
C GLN A 740 -13.80 -21.27 34.90
N VAL A 741 -13.38 -21.37 33.64
CA VAL A 741 -12.85 -20.24 32.85
C VAL A 741 -13.83 -19.06 32.83
N MET A 742 -15.13 -19.32 32.60
CA MET A 742 -16.15 -18.25 32.62
C MET A 742 -16.26 -17.56 33.99
N LYS A 743 -16.13 -18.30 35.10
CA LYS A 743 -16.13 -17.73 36.46
C LYS A 743 -14.87 -16.93 36.76
N ASP A 744 -13.72 -17.43 36.31
CA ASP A 744 -12.44 -16.77 36.52
C ASP A 744 -12.36 -15.46 35.72
N LEU A 745 -12.87 -15.45 34.48
CA LEU A 745 -13.01 -14.23 33.68
C LEU A 745 -13.89 -13.18 34.35
N LEU A 746 -15.04 -13.58 34.92
CA LEU A 746 -15.89 -12.68 35.71
C LEU A 746 -15.12 -12.07 36.88
N THR A 747 -14.35 -12.89 37.58
CA THR A 747 -13.53 -12.45 38.73
C THR A 747 -12.42 -11.48 38.28
N ILE A 748 -11.76 -11.76 37.16
CA ILE A 748 -10.72 -10.92 36.58
C ILE A 748 -11.29 -9.56 36.15
N ILE A 749 -12.44 -9.53 35.47
CA ILE A 749 -13.10 -8.29 35.06
C ILE A 749 -13.52 -7.46 36.29
N ASP A 750 -14.03 -8.11 37.33
CA ASP A 750 -14.37 -7.43 38.60
C ASP A 750 -13.15 -6.81 39.27
N THR A 751 -11.97 -7.41 39.13
CA THR A 751 -10.71 -6.85 39.64
C THR A 751 -10.12 -5.77 38.75
N ALA A 752 -10.35 -5.83 37.43
CA ALA A 752 -9.83 -4.87 36.46
C ALA A 752 -10.35 -3.43 36.69
N HIS A 753 -11.53 -3.26 37.31
CA HIS A 753 -12.11 -1.95 37.64
C HIS A 753 -11.28 -1.15 38.66
N TYR A 754 -10.43 -1.80 39.47
CA TYR A 754 -9.55 -1.11 40.42
C TYR A 754 -8.26 -0.58 39.78
N LEU A 755 -7.92 -1.03 38.57
CA LEU A 755 -6.68 -0.70 37.84
C LEU A 755 -6.79 0.57 36.98
N GLU A 756 -7.99 1.08 36.71
CA GLU A 756 -8.24 2.23 35.83
C GLU A 756 -7.63 3.56 36.32
N GLN A 757 -7.18 3.65 37.59
CA GLN A 757 -6.59 4.88 38.15
C GLN A 757 -5.20 5.22 37.59
N ASN A 758 -4.53 4.32 36.86
CA ASN A 758 -3.17 4.51 36.34
C ASN A 758 -3.08 4.72 34.81
N GLY A 759 -4.20 4.97 34.12
CA GLY A 759 -4.21 5.35 32.70
C GLY A 759 -3.91 4.22 31.70
N ALA A 760 -3.70 2.99 32.16
CA ALA A 760 -3.72 1.79 31.32
C ALA A 760 -5.13 1.20 31.36
N LEU A 761 -5.97 1.53 30.38
CA LEU A 761 -7.18 0.75 30.15
C LEU A 761 -6.76 -0.68 29.83
N SER A 762 -7.33 -1.62 30.57
CA SER A 762 -6.87 -3.01 30.66
C SER A 762 -7.03 -3.74 29.32
N ASP A 763 -5.93 -3.98 28.60
CA ASP A 763 -5.86 -4.88 27.44
C ASP A 763 -6.61 -6.20 27.71
N THR A 764 -6.62 -6.64 28.98
CA THR A 764 -7.39 -7.79 29.49
C THR A 764 -8.88 -7.77 29.10
N LEU A 765 -9.55 -6.61 29.04
CA LEU A 765 -10.96 -6.52 28.62
C LEU A 765 -11.13 -6.81 27.12
N ILE A 766 -10.24 -6.27 26.29
CA ILE A 766 -10.23 -6.52 24.84
C ILE A 766 -9.88 -7.98 24.58
N ILE A 767 -8.87 -8.53 25.26
CA ILE A 767 -8.45 -9.93 25.14
C ILE A 767 -9.57 -10.87 25.59
N THR A 768 -10.25 -10.57 26.69
CA THR A 768 -11.40 -11.35 27.17
C THR A 768 -12.53 -11.33 26.15
N THR A 769 -12.82 -10.16 25.56
CA THR A 769 -13.84 -10.02 24.52
C THR A 769 -13.49 -10.82 23.26
N ARG A 770 -12.22 -10.78 22.83
CA ARG A 770 -11.71 -11.59 21.71
C ARG A 770 -11.83 -13.09 22.00
N PHE A 771 -11.50 -13.52 23.21
CA PHE A 771 -11.68 -14.91 23.63
C PHE A 771 -13.15 -15.35 23.55
N VAL A 772 -14.08 -14.50 24.02
CA VAL A 772 -15.53 -14.77 23.90
C VAL A 772 -15.94 -14.88 22.43
N ASN A 773 -15.50 -13.93 21.60
CA ASN A 773 -15.79 -13.88 20.16
C ASN A 773 -15.25 -15.10 19.40
N ALA A 774 -14.06 -15.60 19.77
CA ALA A 774 -13.39 -16.70 19.09
C ALA A 774 -13.82 -18.08 19.61
N THR A 775 -14.10 -18.20 20.91
CA THR A 775 -14.21 -19.50 21.58
C THR A 775 -15.59 -19.76 22.17
N LEU A 776 -16.26 -18.76 22.72
CA LEU A 776 -17.54 -18.97 23.42
C LEU A 776 -18.77 -18.66 22.55
N PHE A 777 -18.60 -18.18 21.32
CA PHE A 777 -19.69 -17.72 20.46
C PHE A 777 -20.65 -18.84 20.00
N ASP A 778 -20.18 -20.07 19.88
CA ASP A 778 -20.91 -21.23 19.35
C ASP A 778 -21.17 -22.31 20.41
N LEU A 779 -21.16 -21.95 21.69
CA LEU A 779 -21.39 -22.88 22.81
C LEU A 779 -22.67 -23.71 22.61
N GLN A 780 -22.51 -25.03 22.70
CA GLN A 780 -23.60 -26.01 22.69
C GLN A 780 -23.72 -26.64 24.07
N VAL A 781 -24.82 -26.36 24.77
CA VAL A 781 -25.05 -26.79 26.16
C VAL A 781 -26.28 -27.70 26.23
N ALA A 782 -26.25 -28.71 27.10
CA ALA A 782 -27.40 -29.57 27.38
C ALA A 782 -28.55 -28.74 28.00
N SER A 783 -29.80 -29.12 27.70
CA SER A 783 -31.01 -28.38 28.10
C SER A 783 -31.08 -28.04 29.59
N ASP A 784 -30.55 -28.91 30.43
CA ASP A 784 -30.63 -28.81 31.90
C ASP A 784 -29.61 -27.80 32.45
N ASP A 785 -28.51 -27.57 31.74
CA ASP A 785 -27.42 -26.67 32.13
C ASP A 785 -27.52 -25.29 31.47
N THR A 786 -28.38 -25.15 30.45
CA THR A 786 -28.56 -23.92 29.67
C THR A 786 -28.83 -22.69 30.54
N ALA A 787 -29.65 -22.83 31.59
CA ALA A 787 -29.99 -21.72 32.48
C ALA A 787 -28.80 -21.22 33.30
N VAL A 788 -27.86 -22.10 33.65
CA VAL A 788 -26.66 -21.75 34.44
C VAL A 788 -25.64 -21.06 33.54
N VAL A 789 -25.37 -21.61 32.36
CA VAL A 789 -24.42 -21.04 31.39
C VAL A 789 -24.93 -19.69 30.88
N TRP A 790 -26.23 -19.56 30.60
CA TRP A 790 -26.83 -18.27 30.23
C TRP A 790 -26.62 -17.19 31.29
N LYS A 791 -26.80 -17.51 32.57
CA LYS A 791 -26.54 -16.54 33.66
C LYS A 791 -25.08 -16.09 33.72
N LEU A 792 -24.14 -17.01 33.50
CA LEU A 792 -22.71 -16.69 33.48
C LEU A 792 -22.34 -15.80 32.28
N MET A 793 -22.81 -16.16 31.08
CA MET A 793 -22.58 -15.36 29.87
C MET A 793 -23.25 -13.98 29.95
N LEU A 794 -24.46 -13.91 30.50
CA LEU A 794 -25.17 -12.66 30.72
C LEU A 794 -24.40 -11.77 31.71
N ALA A 795 -23.93 -12.32 32.83
CA ALA A 795 -23.09 -11.59 33.77
C ALA A 795 -21.81 -11.08 33.11
N LEU A 796 -21.19 -11.89 32.24
CA LEU A 796 -19.96 -11.54 31.54
C LEU A 796 -20.18 -10.36 30.59
N PHE A 797 -21.20 -10.43 29.73
CA PHE A 797 -21.56 -9.33 28.84
C PHE A 797 -22.00 -8.08 29.60
N GLN A 798 -22.77 -8.22 30.70
CA GLN A 798 -23.16 -7.08 31.54
C GLN A 798 -21.93 -6.35 32.09
N LYS A 799 -20.92 -7.09 32.55
CA LYS A 799 -19.67 -6.54 33.06
C LYS A 799 -18.84 -5.89 31.95
N LEU A 800 -18.69 -6.54 30.80
CA LEU A 800 -17.99 -5.97 29.64
C LEU A 800 -18.63 -4.66 29.15
N PHE A 801 -19.96 -4.61 29.03
CA PHE A 801 -20.68 -3.38 28.68
C PHE A 801 -20.60 -2.31 29.78
N ALA A 802 -20.63 -2.69 31.06
CA ALA A 802 -20.46 -1.74 32.15
C ALA A 802 -19.05 -1.11 32.13
N SER A 803 -18.00 -1.91 31.92
CA SER A 803 -16.62 -1.44 31.78
C SER A 803 -16.43 -0.58 30.53
N ALA A 804 -17.03 -0.95 29.39
CA ALA A 804 -16.98 -0.13 28.18
C ALA A 804 -17.55 1.28 28.41
N ARG A 805 -18.63 1.43 29.19
CA ARG A 805 -19.24 2.75 29.48
C ARG A 805 -18.37 3.68 30.33
N ILE A 806 -17.41 3.12 31.07
CA ILE A 806 -16.53 3.87 32.00
C ILE A 806 -15.20 4.27 31.30
N ALA A 807 -14.85 3.60 30.20
CA ALA A 807 -13.61 3.82 29.45
C ALA A 807 -13.56 5.15 28.67
N SER A 808 -12.35 5.65 28.41
CA SER A 808 -12.09 6.89 27.64
C SER A 808 -12.67 6.86 26.21
N ARG A 809 -13.00 8.03 25.62
CA ARG A 809 -13.77 8.19 24.35
C ARG A 809 -13.23 7.49 23.08
N GLN A 810 -11.93 7.20 22.98
CA GLN A 810 -11.33 6.55 21.81
C GLN A 810 -11.23 5.02 21.95
N THR A 811 -10.92 4.53 23.14
CA THR A 811 -10.87 3.09 23.48
C THR A 811 -12.27 2.48 23.65
N THR A 812 -13.28 3.30 23.92
CA THR A 812 -14.69 2.89 23.99
C THR A 812 -15.17 2.33 22.66
N THR A 813 -14.75 2.89 21.52
CA THR A 813 -15.30 2.50 20.21
C THR A 813 -14.82 1.12 19.76
N LEU A 814 -13.53 0.79 19.96
CA LEU A 814 -12.98 -0.52 19.57
C LEU A 814 -13.47 -1.65 20.49
N LEU A 815 -13.40 -1.45 21.81
CA LEU A 815 -13.91 -2.43 22.76
C LEU A 815 -15.42 -2.67 22.56
N LEU A 816 -16.21 -1.61 22.37
CA LEU A 816 -17.65 -1.74 22.13
C LEU A 816 -17.94 -2.46 20.81
N SER A 817 -17.18 -2.19 19.75
CA SER A 817 -17.28 -2.92 18.47
C SER A 817 -17.00 -4.42 18.64
N GLU A 818 -15.93 -4.78 19.35
CA GLU A 818 -15.58 -6.19 19.64
C GLU A 818 -16.65 -6.87 20.51
N ILE A 819 -17.20 -6.16 21.51
CA ILE A 819 -18.28 -6.70 22.36
C ILE A 819 -19.54 -6.92 21.52
N PHE A 820 -19.88 -6.00 20.62
CA PHE A 820 -21.02 -6.15 19.72
C PHE A 820 -20.84 -7.35 18.78
N ASP A 821 -19.64 -7.56 18.24
CA ASP A 821 -19.31 -8.71 17.43
C ASP A 821 -19.47 -10.04 18.20
N ALA A 822 -18.89 -10.10 19.39
CA ALA A 822 -18.95 -11.28 20.26
C ALA A 822 -20.40 -11.62 20.62
N LEU A 823 -21.19 -10.60 21.01
CA LEU A 823 -22.60 -10.77 21.35
C LEU A 823 -23.43 -11.21 20.15
N TYR A 824 -23.20 -10.60 18.98
CA TYR A 824 -23.91 -10.96 17.75
C TYR A 824 -23.65 -12.42 17.37
N LYS A 825 -22.39 -12.85 17.31
CA LYS A 825 -22.04 -14.23 16.99
C LYS A 825 -22.58 -15.22 18.04
N PHE A 826 -22.55 -14.84 19.32
CA PHE A 826 -23.12 -15.65 20.39
C PHE A 826 -24.63 -15.89 20.19
N ILE A 827 -25.38 -14.83 19.87
CA ILE A 827 -26.82 -14.93 19.59
C ILE A 827 -27.10 -15.74 18.32
N ALA A 828 -26.25 -15.62 17.31
CA ALA A 828 -26.45 -16.29 16.03
C ALA A 828 -26.12 -17.80 16.05
N HIS A 829 -25.19 -18.24 16.90
CA HIS A 829 -24.60 -19.59 16.82
C HIS A 829 -24.73 -20.45 18.08
N SER A 830 -25.09 -19.88 19.24
CA SER A 830 -25.23 -20.64 20.49
C SER A 830 -26.67 -21.10 20.73
N ASN A 831 -26.84 -22.32 21.25
CA ASN A 831 -28.15 -22.83 21.72
C ASN A 831 -28.54 -22.32 23.12
N VAL A 832 -27.68 -21.52 23.77
CA VAL A 832 -27.87 -21.06 25.15
C VAL A 832 -28.88 -19.92 25.26
N VAL A 833 -29.19 -19.26 24.14
CA VAL A 833 -30.01 -18.03 24.07
C VAL A 833 -31.52 -18.31 24.14
N GLU A 834 -31.94 -19.58 24.19
CA GLU A 834 -33.36 -20.00 24.22
C GLU A 834 -34.09 -19.76 25.57
N LEU A 835 -33.41 -19.23 26.61
CA LEU A 835 -34.00 -18.97 27.95
C LEU A 835 -33.86 -17.49 28.42
N PRO A 836 -34.68 -16.54 27.96
CA PRO A 836 -34.60 -15.13 28.34
C PRO A 836 -35.57 -14.79 29.48
N SER A 837 -35.18 -14.92 30.75
CA SER A 837 -35.86 -14.14 31.80
C SER A 837 -35.40 -12.67 31.83
N VAL A 838 -34.43 -12.28 30.99
CA VAL A 838 -33.87 -10.92 30.88
C VAL A 838 -33.93 -10.46 29.43
N SER A 839 -34.60 -9.33 29.16
CA SER A 839 -34.70 -8.80 27.80
C SER A 839 -33.33 -8.32 27.30
N LEU A 840 -32.98 -8.60 26.04
CA LEU A 840 -31.76 -8.10 25.40
C LEU A 840 -31.65 -6.55 25.48
N ARG A 841 -32.80 -5.87 25.52
CA ARG A 841 -32.90 -4.42 25.76
C ARG A 841 -32.37 -4.00 27.14
N THR A 842 -32.49 -4.86 28.15
CA THR A 842 -31.98 -4.63 29.51
C THR A 842 -30.46 -4.79 29.58
N LEU A 843 -29.89 -5.71 28.80
CA LEU A 843 -28.43 -5.90 28.68
C LEU A 843 -27.77 -4.70 27.98
N LEU A 844 -28.33 -4.29 26.84
CA LEU A 844 -27.75 -3.24 26.00
C LEU A 844 -28.06 -1.82 26.49
N ALA A 845 -29.21 -1.59 27.15
CA ALA A 845 -29.65 -0.28 27.63
C ALA A 845 -29.46 0.83 26.55
N ASN A 846 -28.60 1.83 26.81
CA ASN A 846 -28.30 2.93 25.88
C ASN A 846 -27.55 2.49 24.60
N GLU A 847 -26.93 1.31 24.59
CA GLU A 847 -26.13 0.77 23.47
C GLU A 847 -26.97 -0.02 22.47
N TYR A 848 -28.30 -0.10 22.66
CA TYR A 848 -29.20 -0.88 21.81
C TYR A 848 -29.27 -0.34 20.37
N GLN A 849 -29.33 0.98 20.19
CA GLN A 849 -29.35 1.61 18.86
C GLN A 849 -28.00 1.51 18.13
N PRO A 850 -26.84 1.79 18.77
CA PRO A 850 -25.52 1.51 18.20
C PRO A 850 -25.33 0.05 17.79
N PHE A 851 -25.81 -0.91 18.60
CA PHE A 851 -25.75 -2.33 18.25
C PHE A 851 -26.56 -2.66 16.98
N LEU A 852 -27.78 -2.13 16.85
CA LEU A 852 -28.59 -2.32 15.63
C LEU A 852 -27.95 -1.69 14.38
N GLN A 853 -27.30 -0.53 14.54
CA GLN A 853 -26.54 0.10 13.45
C GLN A 853 -25.30 -0.72 13.08
N HIS A 854 -24.57 -1.26 14.07
CA HIS A 854 -23.40 -2.11 13.85
C HIS A 854 -23.76 -3.40 13.10
N VAL A 855 -24.88 -4.04 13.47
CA VAL A 855 -25.38 -5.24 12.80
C VAL A 855 -25.86 -4.95 11.37
N SER A 856 -26.52 -3.80 11.13
CA SER A 856 -27.01 -3.46 9.79
C SER A 856 -25.91 -3.11 8.79
N ILE A 857 -24.75 -2.63 9.24
CA ILE A 857 -23.56 -2.36 8.41
C ILE A 857 -22.90 -3.67 7.91
N ARG A 858 -23.04 -4.80 8.62
CA ARG A 858 -22.36 -6.08 8.30
C ARG A 858 -23.05 -6.98 7.27
N LYS A 859 -23.92 -6.43 6.40
CA LYS A 859 -24.60 -7.14 5.30
C LYS A 859 -25.38 -8.40 5.73
N LEU A 860 -26.30 -8.25 6.68
CA LEU A 860 -27.48 -9.11 6.75
C LEU A 860 -28.72 -8.21 6.77
N VAL A 861 -29.78 -8.63 6.07
CA VAL A 861 -31.01 -7.84 5.94
C VAL A 861 -31.59 -7.65 7.34
N PRO A 862 -31.97 -6.42 7.75
CA PRO A 862 -32.55 -6.14 9.07
C PRO A 862 -33.73 -7.06 9.42
N GLU A 863 -34.43 -7.56 8.40
CA GLU A 863 -35.52 -8.51 8.50
C GLU A 863 -35.07 -9.91 8.95
N ASP A 864 -33.87 -10.38 8.57
CA ASP A 864 -33.33 -11.67 9.02
C ASP A 864 -32.88 -11.63 10.48
N VAL A 865 -32.37 -10.47 10.92
CA VAL A 865 -32.02 -10.22 12.33
C VAL A 865 -33.28 -10.09 13.16
N ALA A 866 -34.28 -9.35 12.68
CA ALA A 866 -35.60 -9.26 13.32
C ALA A 866 -36.27 -10.64 13.38
N LYS A 867 -36.17 -11.44 12.32
CA LYS A 867 -36.70 -12.81 12.26
C LYS A 867 -35.93 -13.77 13.16
N ALA A 868 -34.61 -13.67 13.28
CA ALA A 868 -33.82 -14.45 14.24
C ALA A 868 -34.17 -14.08 15.69
N LEU A 869 -34.35 -12.79 15.99
CA LEU A 869 -34.84 -12.31 17.29
C LEU A 869 -36.28 -12.75 17.58
N ASP A 870 -37.18 -12.69 16.60
CA ASP A 870 -38.56 -13.17 16.71
C ASP A 870 -38.62 -14.70 16.85
N THR A 871 -37.72 -15.43 16.17
CA THR A 871 -37.60 -16.89 16.27
C THR A 871 -37.06 -17.30 17.65
N ALA A 872 -36.07 -16.59 18.17
CA ALA A 872 -35.57 -16.78 19.53
C ALA A 872 -36.62 -16.43 20.59
N GLN A 873 -37.39 -15.34 20.40
CA GLN A 873 -38.49 -14.96 21.30
C GLN A 873 -39.68 -15.92 21.24
N SER A 874 -40.03 -16.44 20.06
CA SER A 874 -41.12 -17.40 19.90
C SER A 874 -40.75 -18.81 20.37
N SER A 875 -39.49 -19.24 20.16
CA SER A 875 -38.92 -20.47 20.74
C SER A 875 -38.93 -20.40 22.28
N MET A 876 -38.50 -19.27 22.84
CA MET A 876 -38.60 -18.94 24.27
C MET A 876 -40.04 -19.08 24.80
N LEU A 877 -41.03 -18.55 24.08
CA LEU A 877 -42.43 -18.55 24.52
C LEU A 877 -43.04 -19.96 24.48
N GLN A 878 -42.59 -20.80 23.55
CA GLN A 878 -42.94 -22.23 23.52
C GLN A 878 -42.22 -23.03 24.61
N ALA A 879 -40.94 -22.76 24.87
CA ALA A 879 -40.17 -23.41 25.93
C ALA A 879 -40.70 -23.06 27.33
N LEU A 880 -41.07 -21.80 27.57
CA LEU A 880 -41.75 -21.36 28.80
C LEU A 880 -43.10 -22.03 28.99
N LYS A 881 -43.92 -22.15 27.93
CA LYS A 881 -45.18 -22.89 27.99
C LYS A 881 -44.97 -24.37 28.28
N ARG A 882 -43.96 -25.01 27.68
CA ARG A 882 -43.61 -26.43 27.98
C ARG A 882 -43.10 -26.60 29.42
N SER A 883 -42.29 -25.68 29.93
CA SER A 883 -41.80 -25.72 31.31
C SER A 883 -42.93 -25.47 32.33
N GLN A 884 -43.83 -24.52 32.07
CA GLN A 884 -45.02 -24.28 32.91
C GLN A 884 -45.97 -25.47 32.90
N ILE A 885 -46.20 -26.10 31.74
CA ILE A 885 -47.03 -27.31 31.63
C ILE A 885 -46.39 -28.47 32.39
N SER A 886 -45.07 -28.67 32.29
CA SER A 886 -44.36 -29.72 33.04
C SER A 886 -44.38 -29.51 34.57
N HIS A 887 -44.25 -28.26 35.04
CA HIS A 887 -44.31 -27.92 36.46
C HIS A 887 -45.74 -27.95 37.00
N TYR A 888 -46.73 -27.61 36.17
CA TYR A 888 -48.16 -27.71 36.51
C TYR A 888 -48.62 -29.18 36.59
N HIS A 889 -48.13 -30.05 35.70
CA HIS A 889 -48.34 -31.50 35.80
C HIS A 889 -47.65 -32.10 37.03
N ALA A 890 -46.40 -31.74 37.31
CA ALA A 890 -45.69 -32.21 38.51
C ALA A 890 -46.29 -31.69 39.83
N PHE A 891 -46.96 -30.54 39.83
CA PHE A 891 -47.70 -30.00 40.98
C PHE A 891 -49.04 -30.72 41.18
N ARG A 892 -49.77 -30.99 40.08
CA ARG A 892 -51.05 -31.71 40.08
C ARG A 892 -50.89 -33.20 40.41
N ASP A 893 -49.77 -33.81 40.03
CA ASP A 893 -49.45 -35.21 40.38
C ASP A 893 -49.03 -35.37 41.85
N ARG A 894 -48.66 -34.28 42.54
CA ARG A 894 -48.30 -34.27 43.98
C ARG A 894 -49.47 -33.94 44.92
N PHE A 895 -50.56 -33.38 44.41
CA PHE A 895 -51.78 -33.07 45.17
C PHE A 895 -53.03 -33.43 44.34
N PRO A 896 -53.49 -34.69 44.40
CA PRO A 896 -54.76 -35.08 43.78
C PRO A 896 -55.92 -34.60 44.66
N ASP A 897 -56.77 -33.71 44.14
CA ASP A 897 -58.08 -33.45 44.75
C ASP A 897 -59.01 -34.65 44.47
N GLU A 898 -59.57 -35.23 45.54
CA GLU A 898 -60.54 -36.33 45.49
C GLU A 898 -61.93 -35.89 44.95
N PRO A 899 -62.77 -36.83 44.46
CA PRO A 899 -63.83 -36.54 43.50
C PRO A 899 -65.18 -36.25 44.18
N ALA A 900 -65.95 -35.31 43.60
CA ALA A 900 -67.36 -35.12 43.92
C ALA A 900 -68.19 -35.06 42.63
N GLU A 901 -68.32 -36.21 41.95
CA GLU A 901 -69.53 -36.52 41.18
C GLU A 901 -70.68 -36.75 42.17
N LEU A 902 -71.25 -35.68 42.76
CA LEU A 902 -72.47 -35.83 43.59
C LEU A 902 -73.45 -34.65 43.55
N TYR A 903 -73.22 -33.61 42.76
CA TYR A 903 -74.27 -32.61 42.50
C TYR A 903 -74.33 -32.26 41.01
N ALA A 904 -75.23 -32.99 40.35
CA ALA A 904 -75.72 -32.73 39.02
C ALA A 904 -76.39 -31.35 38.89
N GLU A 905 -76.41 -30.89 37.65
CA GLU A 905 -77.19 -29.79 37.07
C GLU A 905 -78.46 -29.37 37.84
N CYS A 906 -78.67 -28.06 38.01
CA CYS A 906 -79.86 -27.42 37.42
C CYS A 906 -79.77 -25.88 37.46
N ASP A 907 -80.27 -25.32 36.37
CA ASP A 907 -80.46 -23.91 36.07
C ASP A 907 -81.60 -23.27 36.90
N GLN A 908 -81.48 -21.94 37.09
CA GLN A 908 -82.53 -20.92 37.33
C GLN A 908 -83.28 -20.83 38.68
N SER A 909 -83.04 -19.72 39.42
CA SER A 909 -84.10 -18.83 39.93
C SER A 909 -83.58 -17.49 40.50
N GLY A 910 -83.92 -16.38 39.83
CA GLY A 910 -84.70 -15.26 40.42
C GLY A 910 -84.08 -14.23 41.40
N GLN A 911 -84.05 -12.96 40.94
CA GLN A 911 -84.44 -11.69 41.66
C GLN A 911 -83.49 -11.18 42.79
N ASN A 912 -83.09 -9.90 42.92
CA ASN A 912 -83.72 -8.61 42.62
C ASN A 912 -82.68 -7.44 42.61
N MET A 913 -82.90 -6.48 41.68
CA MET A 913 -82.79 -4.99 41.75
C MET A 913 -81.83 -4.33 42.78
N SER A 914 -81.05 -3.29 42.45
CA SER A 914 -81.55 -2.06 41.82
C SER A 914 -80.50 -1.15 41.14
N ALA A 915 -80.86 -0.77 39.91
CA ALA A 915 -80.90 0.60 39.36
C ALA A 915 -79.61 1.42 39.10
N ALA A 916 -79.25 1.52 37.82
CA ALA A 916 -79.07 2.77 37.03
C ALA A 916 -78.50 2.39 35.64
N VAL A 917 -79.30 1.95 34.67
CA VAL A 917 -80.00 2.75 33.64
C VAL A 917 -79.09 3.66 32.79
N THR A 918 -78.63 3.05 31.69
CA THR A 918 -78.50 3.60 30.31
C THR A 918 -77.42 4.67 30.05
N LYS A 919 -76.71 4.68 28.91
CA LYS A 919 -77.24 4.56 27.53
C LYS A 919 -76.08 4.52 26.52
N ARG A 920 -76.16 3.57 25.55
CA ARG A 920 -75.81 3.66 24.09
C ARG A 920 -74.35 3.99 23.72
N SER A 921 -73.74 3.51 22.65
CA SER A 921 -74.10 2.89 21.34
C SER A 921 -72.75 2.44 20.73
N ALA A 922 -72.56 1.53 19.78
CA ALA A 922 -73.33 0.76 18.80
C ALA A 922 -72.35 -0.39 18.38
N ASP A 923 -72.77 -1.66 18.35
CA ASP A 923 -73.31 -2.39 17.19
C ASP A 923 -72.30 -2.52 16.01
N ASN A 924 -72.12 -3.64 15.31
CA ASN A 924 -72.66 -5.00 15.41
C ASN A 924 -71.94 -5.88 14.37
N SER A 925 -72.05 -7.20 14.58
CA SER A 925 -72.22 -8.25 13.54
C SER A 925 -71.02 -9.09 13.08
N GLU A 926 -71.30 -10.40 13.06
CA GLU A 926 -70.75 -11.46 12.21
C GLU A 926 -69.54 -12.29 12.64
N ALA A 927 -69.74 -13.08 13.70
CA ALA A 927 -69.11 -14.39 13.82
C ALA A 927 -69.79 -15.41 12.87
N LEU A 928 -69.33 -15.53 11.62
CA LEU A 928 -69.65 -16.68 10.73
C LEU A 928 -68.74 -16.97 9.49
N PRO A 929 -67.52 -16.41 9.26
CA PRO A 929 -66.74 -16.78 8.06
C PRO A 929 -65.64 -17.87 8.25
N GLN A 930 -65.27 -18.28 9.47
CA GLN A 930 -64.07 -19.13 9.66
C GLN A 930 -64.22 -20.62 9.32
N LYS A 931 -65.44 -21.20 9.36
CA LYS A 931 -65.63 -22.63 9.00
C LYS A 931 -65.66 -22.87 7.49
N ARG A 932 -66.13 -21.90 6.68
CA ARG A 932 -66.07 -22.01 5.21
C ARG A 932 -64.65 -21.91 4.68
N HIS A 933 -63.81 -21.02 5.23
CA HIS A 933 -62.42 -20.87 4.79
C HIS A 933 -61.56 -22.14 4.96
N LYS A 934 -61.75 -22.92 6.03
CA LYS A 934 -60.99 -24.17 6.22
C LYS A 934 -61.40 -25.27 5.23
N ILE A 935 -62.69 -25.34 4.87
CA ILE A 935 -63.17 -26.29 3.86
C ILE A 935 -62.75 -25.84 2.46
N THR A 936 -62.81 -24.54 2.14
CA THR A 936 -62.32 -24.01 0.85
C THR A 936 -60.81 -24.21 0.68
N HIS A 937 -60.03 -24.04 1.75
CA HIS A 937 -58.58 -24.30 1.74
C HIS A 937 -58.26 -25.79 1.59
N PHE A 938 -59.05 -26.68 2.21
CA PHE A 938 -58.88 -28.12 2.06
C PHE A 938 -59.28 -28.61 0.66
N VAL A 939 -60.37 -28.08 0.08
CA VAL A 939 -60.77 -28.37 -1.31
C VAL A 939 -59.76 -27.81 -2.32
N SER A 940 -59.15 -26.66 -2.02
CA SER A 940 -58.03 -26.10 -2.79
C SER A 940 -56.82 -27.04 -2.78
N LEU A 941 -56.43 -27.52 -1.60
CA LEU A 941 -55.31 -28.44 -1.42
C LEU A 941 -55.55 -29.78 -2.13
N CYS A 942 -56.77 -30.33 -2.04
CA CYS A 942 -57.13 -31.57 -2.71
C CYS A 942 -57.15 -31.42 -4.25
N ARG A 943 -57.62 -30.29 -4.78
CA ARG A 943 -57.56 -30.00 -6.23
C ARG A 943 -56.13 -29.76 -6.72
N GLU A 944 -55.27 -29.21 -5.88
CA GLU A 944 -53.86 -28.99 -6.19
C GLU A 944 -53.10 -30.32 -6.22
N ILE A 945 -53.38 -31.23 -5.27
CA ILE A 945 -52.86 -32.60 -5.27
C ILE A 945 -53.41 -33.41 -6.46
N GLU A 946 -54.70 -33.28 -6.78
CA GLU A 946 -55.32 -33.90 -7.96
C GLU A 946 -54.72 -33.37 -9.26
N SER A 947 -54.47 -32.06 -9.36
CA SER A 947 -53.77 -31.40 -10.47
C SER A 947 -52.34 -31.93 -10.65
N VAL A 948 -51.60 -32.07 -9.55
CA VAL A 948 -50.24 -32.60 -9.56
C VAL A 948 -50.23 -34.07 -9.99
N LEU A 949 -51.14 -34.90 -9.48
CA LEU A 949 -51.24 -36.32 -9.85
C LEU A 949 -51.75 -36.52 -11.29
N SER A 950 -52.65 -35.66 -11.77
CA SER A 950 -53.16 -35.69 -13.16
C SER A 950 -52.14 -35.22 -14.19
N SER A 951 -51.14 -34.41 -13.75
CA SER A 951 -50.05 -33.92 -14.61
C SER A 951 -48.94 -34.95 -14.83
N VAL A 952 -48.90 -36.02 -14.02
CA VAL A 952 -47.93 -37.11 -14.17
C VAL A 952 -48.53 -38.17 -15.10
N GLY A 953 -48.28 -38.01 -16.39
CA GLY A 953 -48.81 -38.87 -17.47
C GLY A 953 -48.27 -40.31 -17.51
N ASP A 954 -47.59 -40.79 -16.46
CA ASP A 954 -47.04 -42.14 -16.40
C ASP A 954 -47.31 -42.78 -15.03
N ASN A 955 -48.19 -43.79 -15.01
CA ASN A 955 -48.65 -44.44 -13.78
C ASN A 955 -47.52 -45.14 -12.99
N LYS A 956 -46.34 -45.31 -13.58
CA LYS A 956 -45.17 -45.87 -12.88
C LYS A 956 -44.39 -44.84 -12.06
N THR A 957 -44.42 -43.55 -12.39
CA THR A 957 -43.73 -42.49 -11.64
C THR A 957 -44.60 -41.90 -10.52
N ALA A 958 -45.94 -41.96 -10.65
CA ALA A 958 -46.84 -41.63 -9.55
C ALA A 958 -46.72 -42.60 -8.35
N ALA A 959 -46.40 -43.87 -8.62
CA ALA A 959 -46.21 -44.89 -7.58
C ALA A 959 -44.82 -44.83 -6.88
N SER A 960 -43.87 -44.05 -7.39
CA SER A 960 -42.53 -43.92 -6.78
C SER A 960 -42.33 -42.66 -5.94
N ILE A 961 -43.27 -41.71 -5.97
CA ILE A 961 -43.17 -40.43 -5.22
C ILE A 961 -43.79 -40.53 -3.82
N LEU A 962 -44.65 -41.52 -3.58
CA LEU A 962 -45.18 -41.78 -2.24
C LEU A 962 -44.59 -43.09 -1.75
N SER A 963 -43.75 -43.01 -0.72
CA SER A 963 -43.39 -44.22 0.02
C SER A 963 -44.69 -44.84 0.54
N GLY A 964 -44.85 -46.16 0.46
CA GLY A 964 -46.08 -46.85 0.89
C GLY A 964 -46.49 -46.48 2.32
N LYS A 965 -45.52 -46.10 3.16
CA LYS A 965 -45.71 -45.63 4.53
C LYS A 965 -46.36 -44.25 4.62
N GLU A 966 -46.01 -43.30 3.76
CA GLU A 966 -46.62 -41.96 3.75
C GLU A 966 -48.06 -41.99 3.22
N LEU A 967 -48.36 -42.88 2.27
CA LEU A 967 -49.74 -43.11 1.84
C LEU A 967 -50.55 -43.81 2.93
N GLU A 968 -49.98 -44.80 3.63
CA GLU A 968 -50.62 -45.44 4.79
C GLU A 968 -50.85 -44.45 5.93
N ASP A 969 -49.88 -43.57 6.22
CA ASP A 969 -49.98 -42.54 7.26
C ASP A 969 -51.02 -41.46 6.88
N ALA A 970 -51.04 -41.03 5.62
CA ALA A 970 -52.06 -40.11 5.11
C ALA A 970 -53.46 -40.76 5.11
N THR A 971 -53.56 -42.03 4.77
CA THR A 971 -54.81 -42.81 4.82
C THR A 971 -55.27 -43.02 6.26
N ALA A 972 -54.35 -43.22 7.20
CA ALA A 972 -54.63 -43.34 8.63
C ALA A 972 -55.08 -42.02 9.24
N VAL A 973 -54.51 -40.88 8.82
CA VAL A 973 -54.95 -39.54 9.21
C VAL A 973 -56.33 -39.23 8.61
N LEU A 974 -56.57 -39.60 7.35
CA LEU A 974 -57.87 -39.44 6.69
C LEU A 974 -58.95 -40.32 7.33
N GLN A 975 -58.64 -41.56 7.68
CA GLN A 975 -59.52 -42.46 8.42
C GLN A 975 -59.78 -41.97 9.85
N LYS A 976 -58.78 -41.42 10.55
CA LYS A 976 -58.97 -40.77 11.87
C LYS A 976 -59.87 -39.54 11.80
N LEU A 977 -59.77 -38.76 10.72
CA LEU A 977 -60.61 -37.58 10.50
C LEU A 977 -62.03 -37.98 10.10
N LEU A 978 -62.21 -38.96 9.20
CA LEU A 978 -63.51 -39.51 8.84
C LEU A 978 -64.21 -40.18 10.04
N ALA A 979 -63.48 -40.95 10.86
CA ALA A 979 -63.99 -41.55 12.09
C ALA A 979 -64.45 -40.49 13.10
N LYS A 980 -63.75 -39.36 13.22
CA LYS A 980 -64.18 -38.21 14.05
C LYS A 980 -65.38 -37.45 13.48
N THR A 981 -65.64 -37.56 12.18
CA THR A 981 -66.79 -36.92 11.53
C THR A 981 -68.05 -37.79 11.65
N ILE A 982 -67.90 -39.12 11.71
CA ILE A 982 -69.02 -40.08 11.87
C ILE A 982 -69.58 -40.08 13.31
N THR A 983 -68.81 -39.66 14.32
CA THR A 983 -69.31 -39.45 15.70
C THR A 983 -70.10 -38.16 15.90
N LEU A 984 -70.34 -37.38 14.84
CA LEU A 984 -71.19 -36.18 14.81
C LEU A 984 -72.31 -36.35 13.75
N CYS A 985 -73.02 -37.47 13.81
CA CYS A 985 -74.38 -37.66 13.28
C CYS A 985 -74.98 -38.86 14.05
N PRO A 986 -76.15 -38.76 14.71
CA PRO A 986 -77.15 -37.70 14.70
C PRO A 986 -76.93 -36.57 15.72
#